data_AF-A0A970IYW3-F1
#
_entry.id   AF-A0A970IYW3-F1
#
_cell.length_a   1.000
_cell.length_b   1.000
_cell.length_c   1.000
_cell.angle_alpha   90.00
_cell.angle_beta   90.00
_cell.angle_gamma   90.00
#
_symmetry.space_group_name_H-M   'P 1'
#
loop_
_entity.id
_entity.type
_entity.pdbx_description
1 polymer ?
#
loop_
_entity_poly.entity_id
_entity_poly.type
_entity_poly.pdbx_seq_one_letter_code
_entity_poly.pdbx_strand_id
1 'polypeptide(L)'
;MTNLPGSPAFSELISIFFLIILGNGALVGFIRGKRKALFYFIFFAFFVLIGVLVYPLILNVALKQEINGFSAKAELIEFLSQNNPDLLPLVEEDTLTYSFLTTVVDFLSKHVWVIIILILSFFVLPIITFVFWLFFRKKQKKGLINRLIGALIGLVHSGVHVLFYAILFAGVSSLLKPATEFLEIQKELQETSESENTYQLLPLEDSNEFGFVNEVVDAYRESFIGKTYNVIKIKNKPIDLVLYDLTFNLEFNSKRIYIREELIHLFELLTDVTNDIDLNEKILNQVLSLEEQKLIDYVDRLSNLKLINVIFPLGVEVLFNTNIVDLKGFEISTHDYQKLLKLNYQNEIKNIGYVAIDVAKLVDFNNLQNLNFLGFEPTRVSRIFDNLGELELVNILAPVGINILLEQPQFKELVNKDEINLKQIDFKQEFKNLGNVYNALYSLNIDTTKLKEINFMDLDVEGVKGTFTQLGNLQLVNVVGPIALNKVLEVEQLKQIFTSEEVDLSNISFKQEFTALGNLYEAFHNLGVRTTKLKDIPFDQIEDEKIIAFSNALYNLQLVQKTTPAVIGYVVENLLPDEVANYIDRQTVKNVNWNGREISSILLLGKLIMANGAADENFDFENLLTEATTLAMAKYMSESSLISQNLTSFVQGLINEQDISFLKEITIEDDFEWTENELYSIFTVARIAKDLMANGEIDFANAREETLSELAEAMANSKIISSNLTPIFTTLVSESDVDLDITVKNDFVWTEREINAILQSIRIVYTYGGDISNLFGISDEDINVILESEIITQAMINYFYEYTKEGADLHGILVVNLSKNDPRWYDQYEGDVRTKDGELRKLIKGLGVLMGEEYQPGDDINFNRLTTLTDNDITILLDSLIINDSLRQKLVDLSSPGGELEDLLIVQFDVDDPRWYDSEEEGELRKLIRSFKLIFGEDFDVNNPDLNINNILTMSDTDLDVILKSQIMSDSLINQIYKLSAEEGELYEILIIPSHLKKYDDEWYGPTGELKALVKGMQIIVPENGDVYNLDIDLKVLYDEENLDTISSSMVLLETIYHHIETSDVARDTLVVTRLREEGEFRRLVKALEVMIPDGDINNYEPNLQPFYDDDNLDTLLSSYVVNDTIIKYIKENNNEYLVTNRIEEDGELKRFFKAMQVLVLDGDVESFEPNLQPFYDDEKLDV
;
A
#
# COMPACT_ATOMS: atom_id res chain seq x y z
N MET A 1 2.53 -82.33 76.02
CA MET A 1 3.94 -82.28 75.57
C MET A 1 3.96 -81.28 74.45
N THR A 2 4.06 -80.04 74.87
CA THR A 2 3.92 -78.79 74.12
C THR A 2 5.15 -77.99 74.56
N ASN A 3 5.84 -77.36 73.61
CA ASN A 3 7.17 -76.76 73.73
C ASN A 3 8.33 -77.74 73.50
N LEU A 4 8.43 -78.23 72.27
CA LEU A 4 9.72 -78.37 71.60
C LEU A 4 9.49 -78.00 70.13
N PRO A 5 9.46 -76.70 69.86
CA PRO A 5 10.19 -76.30 68.67
C PRO A 5 11.00 -75.02 68.86
N GLY A 6 12.05 -74.86 68.04
CA GLY A 6 13.05 -73.80 68.18
C GLY A 6 14.43 -74.21 68.72
N SER A 7 14.81 -75.50 68.69
CA SER A 7 16.19 -75.90 69.06
C SER A 7 16.85 -76.80 68.00
N PRO A 8 18.19 -76.85 67.96
CA PRO A 8 18.97 -77.82 67.15
C PRO A 8 18.44 -79.27 67.20
N ALA A 9 17.63 -79.61 68.21
CA ALA A 9 17.01 -80.92 68.38
C ALA A 9 16.06 -81.34 67.25
N PHE A 10 15.37 -80.44 66.54
CA PHE A 10 14.43 -80.85 65.48
C PHE A 10 15.12 -81.19 64.16
N SER A 11 16.10 -80.38 63.74
CA SER A 11 16.98 -80.71 62.60
C SER A 11 17.84 -81.94 62.89
N GLU A 12 18.24 -82.13 64.16
CA GLU A 12 18.82 -83.37 64.64
C GLU A 12 17.83 -84.54 64.59
N LEU A 13 16.55 -84.37 64.94
CA LEU A 13 15.53 -85.42 64.82
C LEU A 13 15.31 -85.85 63.36
N ILE A 14 15.22 -84.90 62.43
CA ILE A 14 15.16 -85.19 60.99
C ILE A 14 16.44 -85.94 60.56
N SER A 15 17.60 -85.43 60.97
CA SER A 15 18.88 -86.07 60.69
C SER A 15 18.95 -87.49 61.26
N ILE A 16 18.48 -87.70 62.49
CA ILE A 16 18.44 -88.99 63.18
C ILE A 16 17.46 -89.92 62.49
N PHE A 17 16.24 -89.48 62.16
CA PHE A 17 15.25 -90.28 61.44
C PHE A 17 15.83 -90.83 60.15
N PHE A 18 16.48 -89.97 59.38
CA PHE A 18 17.08 -90.39 58.13
C PHE A 18 18.40 -91.14 58.28
N LEU A 19 19.23 -90.84 59.29
CA LEU A 19 20.39 -91.65 59.65
C LEU A 19 19.96 -93.02 60.16
N ILE A 20 18.77 -93.14 60.76
CA ILE A 20 18.13 -94.42 61.09
C ILE A 20 17.70 -95.12 59.80
N ILE A 21 17.16 -94.42 58.79
CA ILE A 21 16.85 -95.02 57.48
C ILE A 21 18.15 -95.50 56.78
N LEU A 22 19.18 -94.68 56.75
CA LEU A 22 20.48 -95.01 56.15
C LEU A 22 21.17 -96.13 56.93
N GLY A 23 21.18 -96.05 58.25
CA GLY A 23 21.76 -97.00 59.18
C GLY A 23 21.01 -98.33 59.18
N ASN A 24 19.68 -98.33 59.14
CA ASN A 24 18.87 -99.53 58.92
C ASN A 24 19.14 -100.09 57.53
N GLY A 25 19.22 -99.26 56.49
CA GLY A 25 19.61 -99.69 55.14
C GLY A 25 20.96 -100.40 55.14
N ALA A 26 21.97 -99.81 55.78
CA ALA A 26 23.30 -100.37 55.93
C ALA A 26 23.33 -101.63 56.80
N LEU A 27 22.60 -101.66 57.92
CA LEU A 27 22.53 -102.80 58.85
C LEU A 27 21.77 -103.97 58.21
N VAL A 28 20.63 -103.69 57.58
CA VAL A 28 19.88 -104.66 56.76
C VAL A 28 20.78 -105.15 55.63
N GLY A 29 21.49 -104.25 54.94
CA GLY A 29 22.51 -104.58 53.95
C GLY A 29 23.61 -105.49 54.50
N PHE A 30 24.10 -105.24 55.71
CA PHE A 30 25.14 -106.01 56.40
C PHE A 30 24.65 -107.40 56.84
N ILE A 31 23.42 -107.49 57.34
CA ILE A 31 22.74 -108.76 57.66
C ILE A 31 22.52 -109.56 56.37
N ARG A 32 22.10 -108.90 55.29
CA ARG A 32 21.82 -109.51 53.99
C ARG A 32 23.12 -109.96 53.30
N GLY A 33 24.19 -109.17 53.34
CA GLY A 33 25.45 -109.36 52.62
C GLY A 33 25.36 -109.00 51.12
N LYS A 34 26.50 -108.75 50.47
CA LYS A 34 26.65 -108.19 49.10
C LYS A 34 25.60 -108.67 48.10
N ARG A 35 25.52 -109.98 47.84
CA ARG A 35 24.65 -110.52 46.77
C ARG A 35 23.16 -110.29 47.02
N LYS A 36 22.70 -110.52 48.26
CA LYS A 36 21.30 -110.30 48.61
C LYS A 36 20.97 -108.81 48.59
N ALA A 37 21.86 -107.96 49.14
CA ALA A 37 21.67 -106.52 49.10
C ALA A 37 21.62 -105.99 47.64
N LEU A 38 22.53 -106.45 46.77
CA LEU A 38 22.58 -106.06 45.35
C LEU A 38 21.33 -106.47 44.58
N PHE A 39 20.83 -107.69 44.79
CA PHE A 39 19.60 -108.14 44.15
C PHE A 39 18.40 -107.25 44.53
N TYR A 40 18.28 -106.91 45.82
CA TYR A 40 17.21 -106.01 46.27
C TYR A 40 17.35 -104.60 45.71
N PHE A 41 18.58 -104.08 45.60
CA PHE A 41 18.81 -102.76 45.02
C PHE A 41 18.48 -102.72 43.52
N ILE A 42 18.91 -103.71 42.73
CA ILE A 42 18.62 -103.77 41.29
C ILE A 42 17.11 -103.90 41.04
N PHE A 43 16.43 -104.77 41.80
CA PHE A 43 14.98 -104.94 41.65
C PHE A 43 14.22 -103.66 42.01
N PHE A 44 14.71 -102.91 43.00
CA PHE A 44 14.22 -101.57 43.31
C PHE A 44 14.49 -100.54 42.22
N ALA A 45 15.71 -100.45 41.70
CA ALA A 45 16.03 -99.53 40.62
C ALA A 45 15.17 -99.79 39.37
N PHE A 46 14.93 -101.07 39.04
CA PHE A 46 14.05 -101.48 37.95
C PHE A 46 12.58 -101.09 38.22
N PHE A 47 12.08 -101.31 39.43
CA PHE A 47 10.72 -100.93 39.80
C PHE A 47 10.51 -99.41 39.71
N VAL A 48 11.46 -98.62 40.22
CA VAL A 48 11.42 -97.16 40.12
C VAL A 48 11.42 -96.70 38.66
N LEU A 49 12.27 -97.29 37.81
CA LEU A 49 12.32 -96.97 36.38
C LEU A 49 11.00 -97.27 35.67
N ILE A 50 10.38 -98.43 35.95
CA ILE A 50 9.04 -98.76 35.44
C ILE A 50 8.01 -97.76 35.97
N GLY A 51 8.03 -97.44 37.26
CA GLY A 51 7.11 -96.47 37.86
C GLY A 51 7.16 -95.11 37.14
N VAL A 52 8.35 -94.63 36.78
CA VAL A 52 8.52 -93.38 36.01
C VAL A 52 8.00 -93.51 34.57
N LEU A 53 8.27 -94.64 33.88
CA LEU A 53 7.83 -94.83 32.49
C LEU A 53 6.33 -95.12 32.34
N VAL A 54 5.72 -95.74 33.36
CA VAL A 54 4.30 -96.10 33.35
C VAL A 54 3.42 -94.93 33.79
N TYR A 55 3.99 -93.94 34.49
CA TYR A 55 3.27 -92.73 34.93
C TYR A 55 2.42 -92.09 33.82
N PRO A 56 2.94 -91.75 32.62
CA PRO A 56 2.15 -91.05 31.61
C PRO A 56 1.00 -91.92 31.06
N LEU A 57 1.15 -93.25 31.07
CA LEU A 57 0.11 -94.18 30.64
C LEU A 57 -1.03 -94.26 31.66
N ILE A 58 -0.70 -94.36 32.96
CA ILE A 58 -1.70 -94.39 34.03
C ILE A 58 -2.46 -93.07 34.09
N LEU A 59 -1.75 -91.94 33.96
CA LEU A 59 -2.39 -90.63 33.96
C LEU A 59 -3.36 -90.46 32.79
N ASN A 60 -2.96 -90.83 31.58
CA ASN A 60 -3.81 -90.69 30.39
C ASN A 60 -5.09 -91.55 30.50
N VAL A 61 -5.00 -92.72 31.16
CA VAL A 61 -6.18 -93.54 31.48
C VAL A 61 -7.03 -92.86 32.57
N ALA A 62 -6.41 -92.35 33.63
CA ALA A 62 -7.11 -91.69 34.74
C ALA A 62 -7.81 -90.38 34.34
N LEU A 63 -7.29 -89.65 33.35
CA LEU A 63 -7.88 -88.40 32.87
C LEU A 63 -8.98 -88.59 31.81
N LYS A 64 -8.95 -89.70 31.06
CA LYS A 64 -9.91 -89.95 29.95
C LYS A 64 -11.03 -90.92 30.29
N GLN A 65 -10.85 -91.76 31.30
CA GLN A 65 -11.82 -92.78 31.66
C GLN A 65 -12.39 -92.48 33.05
N GLU A 66 -13.70 -92.68 33.17
CA GLU A 66 -14.40 -92.65 34.44
C GLU A 66 -13.98 -93.88 35.27
N ILE A 67 -13.33 -93.65 36.41
CA ILE A 67 -12.85 -94.72 37.28
C ILE A 67 -13.80 -94.82 38.48
N ASN A 68 -14.57 -95.91 38.58
CA ASN A 68 -15.54 -96.13 39.67
C ASN A 68 -16.56 -95.00 39.87
N GLY A 69 -17.07 -94.42 38.76
CA GLY A 69 -18.04 -93.31 38.82
C GLY A 69 -17.43 -91.95 39.15
N PHE A 70 -16.10 -91.87 39.28
CA PHE A 70 -15.38 -90.61 39.42
C PHE A 70 -14.84 -90.17 38.06
N SER A 71 -15.28 -89.00 37.59
CA SER A 71 -14.75 -88.31 36.42
C SER A 71 -14.28 -86.93 36.86
N ALA A 72 -12.97 -86.68 36.76
CA ALA A 72 -12.39 -85.39 37.14
C ALA A 72 -13.04 -84.21 36.41
N LYS A 73 -13.51 -84.42 35.16
CA LYS A 73 -14.27 -83.43 34.39
C LYS A 73 -15.68 -83.23 34.94
N ALA A 74 -16.39 -84.30 35.26
CA ALA A 74 -17.76 -84.21 35.78
C ALA A 74 -17.79 -83.58 37.17
N GLU A 75 -16.85 -83.95 38.06
CA GLU A 75 -16.72 -83.38 39.40
C GLU A 75 -16.38 -81.89 39.35
N LEU A 76 -15.53 -81.48 38.40
CA LEU A 76 -15.16 -80.08 38.20
C LEU A 76 -16.34 -79.25 37.66
N ILE A 77 -17.11 -79.78 36.72
CA ILE A 77 -18.34 -79.15 36.23
C ILE A 77 -19.38 -79.06 37.35
N GLU A 78 -19.54 -80.11 38.16
CA GLU A 78 -20.47 -80.13 39.29
C GLU A 78 -20.05 -79.10 40.35
N PHE A 79 -18.77 -79.07 40.73
CA PHE A 79 -18.20 -78.09 41.65
C PHE A 79 -18.41 -76.65 41.13
N LEU A 80 -18.15 -76.39 39.86
CA LEU A 80 -18.35 -75.06 39.28
C LEU A 80 -19.84 -74.71 39.18
N SER A 81 -20.71 -75.66 38.84
CA SER A 81 -22.16 -75.42 38.82
C SER A 81 -22.73 -75.05 40.20
N GLN A 82 -22.14 -75.60 41.27
CA GLN A 82 -22.57 -75.37 42.65
C GLN A 82 -21.98 -74.09 43.24
N ASN A 83 -20.73 -73.76 42.91
CA ASN A 83 -20.01 -72.66 43.54
C ASN A 83 -19.97 -71.38 42.70
N ASN A 84 -19.87 -71.47 41.37
CA ASN A 84 -19.79 -70.32 40.44
C ASN A 84 -20.29 -70.71 39.03
N PRO A 85 -21.63 -70.78 38.81
CA PRO A 85 -22.20 -71.26 37.55
C PRO A 85 -21.83 -70.42 36.33
N ASP A 86 -21.46 -69.14 36.51
CA ASP A 86 -21.01 -68.27 35.42
C ASP A 86 -19.67 -68.69 34.80
N LEU A 87 -18.91 -69.56 35.47
CA LEU A 87 -17.65 -70.12 34.95
C LEU A 87 -17.86 -71.39 34.11
N LEU A 88 -19.09 -71.94 34.04
CA LEU A 88 -19.39 -73.16 33.29
C LEU A 88 -19.00 -73.11 31.79
N PRO A 89 -19.19 -72.01 31.05
CA PRO A 89 -18.78 -71.91 29.64
C PRO A 89 -17.27 -72.12 29.41
N LEU A 90 -16.45 -71.99 30.46
CA LEU A 90 -15.00 -72.11 30.38
C LEU A 90 -14.49 -73.55 30.50
N VAL A 91 -15.36 -74.54 30.72
CA VAL A 91 -14.98 -75.94 30.98
C VAL A 91 -15.23 -76.86 29.77
N GLU A 92 -15.48 -76.28 28.59
CA GLU A 92 -15.64 -77.02 27.34
C GLU A 92 -14.28 -77.46 26.77
N GLU A 93 -14.25 -78.54 25.97
CA GLU A 93 -12.98 -79.17 25.54
C GLU A 93 -12.09 -78.28 24.68
N ASP A 94 -12.67 -77.28 24.02
CA ASP A 94 -11.98 -76.36 23.12
C ASP A 94 -11.53 -75.06 23.81
N THR A 95 -11.77 -74.89 25.11
CA THR A 95 -11.37 -73.68 25.86
C THR A 95 -9.94 -73.77 26.38
N LEU A 96 -9.32 -72.60 26.52
CA LEU A 96 -8.00 -72.46 27.10
C LEU A 96 -7.99 -72.83 28.60
N THR A 97 -9.06 -72.46 29.31
CA THR A 97 -9.28 -72.74 30.73
C THR A 97 -9.38 -74.22 31.01
N TYR A 98 -10.09 -74.99 30.18
CA TYR A 98 -10.12 -76.45 30.30
C TYR A 98 -8.74 -77.07 30.06
N SER A 99 -8.00 -76.60 29.05
CA SER A 99 -6.63 -77.04 28.82
C SER A 99 -5.70 -76.71 30.00
N PHE A 100 -5.91 -75.60 30.69
CA PHE A 100 -5.10 -75.25 31.86
C PHE A 100 -5.45 -76.14 33.07
N LEU A 101 -6.74 -76.32 33.35
CA LEU A 101 -7.22 -77.14 34.45
C LEU A 101 -6.73 -78.58 34.35
N THR A 102 -6.79 -79.17 33.15
CA THR A 102 -6.25 -80.52 32.89
C THR A 102 -4.72 -80.59 33.10
N THR A 103 -4.00 -79.54 32.71
CA THR A 103 -2.55 -79.40 32.97
C THR A 103 -2.23 -79.24 34.47
N VAL A 104 -3.06 -78.55 35.26
CA VAL A 104 -2.91 -78.46 36.73
C VAL A 104 -3.14 -79.81 37.39
N VAL A 105 -4.16 -80.57 36.93
CA VAL A 105 -4.40 -81.93 37.41
C VAL A 105 -3.21 -82.85 37.09
N ASP A 106 -2.60 -82.73 35.90
CA ASP A 106 -1.35 -83.42 35.56
C ASP A 106 -0.25 -83.09 36.59
N PHE A 107 0.01 -81.80 36.86
CA PHE A 107 0.99 -81.38 37.86
C PHE A 107 0.74 -81.96 39.27
N LEU A 108 -0.50 -81.94 39.77
CA LEU A 108 -0.84 -82.50 41.07
C LEU A 108 -0.68 -84.03 41.09
N SER A 109 -1.07 -84.70 40.00
CA SER A 109 -0.95 -86.16 39.89
C SER A 109 0.50 -86.65 39.97
N LYS A 110 1.48 -85.87 39.50
CA LYS A 110 2.92 -86.20 39.63
C LYS A 110 3.30 -86.37 41.09
N HIS A 111 2.81 -85.51 41.98
CA HIS A 111 3.12 -85.54 43.42
C HIS A 111 2.57 -86.80 44.07
N VAL A 112 1.29 -87.08 43.82
CA VAL A 112 0.62 -88.29 44.29
C VAL A 112 1.35 -89.53 43.78
N TRP A 113 1.78 -89.53 42.51
CA TRP A 113 2.47 -90.65 41.90
C TRP A 113 3.84 -90.94 42.53
N VAL A 114 4.63 -89.91 42.82
CA VAL A 114 5.92 -90.08 43.51
C VAL A 114 5.71 -90.65 44.92
N ILE A 115 4.67 -90.20 45.64
CA ILE A 115 4.30 -90.75 46.95
C ILE A 115 3.89 -92.22 46.83
N ILE A 116 3.09 -92.57 45.82
CA ILE A 116 2.70 -93.97 45.55
C ILE A 116 3.94 -94.83 45.29
N ILE A 117 4.87 -94.39 44.42
CA ILE A 117 6.12 -95.13 44.15
C ILE A 117 6.89 -95.37 45.44
N LEU A 118 6.97 -94.36 46.31
CA LEU A 118 7.71 -94.41 47.56
C LEU A 118 7.06 -95.35 48.59
N ILE A 119 5.73 -95.33 48.73
CA ILE A 119 4.99 -96.26 49.60
C ILE A 119 5.16 -97.69 49.08
N LEU A 120 4.96 -97.88 47.78
CA LEU A 120 5.11 -99.20 47.15
C LEU A 120 6.55 -99.71 47.29
N SER A 121 7.56 -98.86 47.13
CA SER A 121 8.96 -99.26 47.24
C SER A 121 9.37 -99.63 48.66
N PHE A 122 8.76 -99.01 49.67
CA PHE A 122 9.12 -99.25 51.07
C PHE A 122 8.37 -100.42 51.71
N PHE A 123 7.07 -100.57 51.42
CA PHE A 123 6.23 -101.58 52.08
C PHE A 123 6.03 -102.83 51.23
N VAL A 124 5.69 -102.65 49.96
CA VAL A 124 5.26 -103.74 49.08
C VAL A 124 6.48 -104.43 48.45
N LEU A 125 7.40 -103.63 47.91
CA LEU A 125 8.52 -104.13 47.16
C LEU A 125 9.47 -105.01 47.97
N PRO A 126 9.78 -104.75 49.26
CA PRO A 126 10.67 -105.63 50.02
C PRO A 126 10.07 -107.02 50.25
N ILE A 127 8.74 -107.13 50.34
CA ILE A 127 8.01 -108.40 50.45
C ILE A 127 8.12 -109.16 49.13
N ILE A 128 7.77 -108.52 48.02
CA ILE A 128 7.88 -109.10 46.67
C ILE A 128 9.31 -109.57 46.42
N THR A 129 10.28 -108.68 46.65
CA THR A 129 11.70 -108.98 46.44
C THR A 129 12.20 -110.08 47.37
N PHE A 130 11.64 -110.21 48.59
CA PHE A 130 11.95 -111.31 49.50
C PHE A 130 11.45 -112.66 48.99
N VAL A 131 10.22 -112.71 48.47
CA VAL A 131 9.68 -113.90 47.81
C VAL A 131 10.58 -114.31 46.66
N PHE A 132 10.91 -113.37 45.76
CA PHE A 132 11.84 -113.63 44.65
C PHE A 132 13.21 -114.12 45.14
N TRP A 133 13.75 -113.50 46.19
CA TRP A 133 15.07 -113.87 46.69
C TRP A 133 15.15 -115.29 47.26
N LEU A 134 14.07 -115.86 47.81
CA LEU A 134 14.06 -117.24 48.32
C LEU A 134 14.48 -118.25 47.24
N PHE A 135 14.14 -117.99 45.98
CA PHE A 135 14.51 -118.83 44.84
C PHE A 135 16.01 -118.74 44.48
N PHE A 136 16.69 -117.63 44.82
CA PHE A 136 18.08 -117.37 44.44
C PHE A 136 19.10 -117.58 45.58
N ARG A 137 18.68 -118.06 46.76
CA ARG A 137 19.54 -118.20 47.96
C ARG A 137 20.42 -119.45 47.92
N LYS A 138 21.75 -119.31 48.15
CA LYS A 138 22.70 -120.41 48.48
C LYS A 138 23.27 -120.29 49.91
N LYS A 139 23.52 -121.41 50.61
CA LYS A 139 24.10 -121.44 51.99
C LYS A 139 25.63 -121.28 51.95
N GLN A 140 26.16 -120.15 52.45
CA GLN A 140 27.59 -119.95 52.70
C GLN A 140 27.79 -119.13 53.98
N LYS A 141 28.89 -119.39 54.71
CA LYS A 141 29.29 -118.57 55.88
C LYS A 141 29.71 -117.18 55.38
N LYS A 142 29.10 -116.13 55.95
CA LYS A 142 29.32 -114.75 55.52
C LYS A 142 30.57 -114.19 56.19
N GLY A 143 31.64 -113.98 55.42
CA GLY A 143 32.82 -113.24 55.87
C GLY A 143 32.53 -111.74 56.05
N LEU A 144 33.36 -111.07 56.85
CA LEU A 144 33.21 -109.66 57.21
C LEU A 144 33.12 -108.74 55.97
N ILE A 145 34.00 -108.91 54.98
CA ILE A 145 34.05 -108.09 53.75
C ILE A 145 32.73 -108.14 52.95
N ASN A 146 32.14 -109.34 52.81
CA ASN A 146 30.86 -109.50 52.09
C ASN A 146 29.69 -108.84 52.81
N ARG A 147 29.75 -108.74 54.14
CA ARG A 147 28.75 -108.03 54.94
C ARG A 147 28.96 -106.52 54.82
N LEU A 148 30.20 -106.04 54.84
CA LEU A 148 30.53 -104.62 54.63
C LEU A 148 30.11 -104.10 53.25
N ILE A 149 30.38 -104.82 52.15
CA ILE A 149 29.89 -104.41 50.81
C ILE A 149 28.35 -104.48 50.76
N GLY A 150 27.75 -105.45 51.43
CA GLY A 150 26.30 -105.50 51.58
C GLY A 150 25.74 -104.27 52.30
N ALA A 151 26.44 -103.80 53.32
CA ALA A 151 26.10 -102.56 54.03
C ALA A 151 26.20 -101.34 53.11
N LEU A 152 27.26 -101.22 52.31
CA LEU A 152 27.42 -100.12 51.35
C LEU A 152 26.27 -100.09 50.32
N ILE A 153 25.88 -101.23 49.75
CA ILE A 153 24.77 -101.31 48.80
C ILE A 153 23.44 -101.00 49.48
N GLY A 154 23.25 -101.50 50.70
CA GLY A 154 22.09 -101.17 51.52
C GLY A 154 21.99 -99.67 51.81
N LEU A 155 23.13 -99.02 52.04
CA LEU A 155 23.24 -97.57 52.24
C LEU A 155 22.91 -96.79 50.97
N VAL A 156 23.39 -97.21 49.79
CA VAL A 156 23.02 -96.58 48.50
C VAL A 156 21.52 -96.76 48.22
N HIS A 157 20.98 -97.96 48.46
CA HIS A 157 19.57 -98.26 48.26
C HIS A 157 18.64 -97.41 49.14
N SER A 158 18.94 -97.32 50.44
CA SER A 158 18.21 -96.42 51.34
C SER A 158 18.50 -94.95 51.01
N GLY A 159 19.69 -94.61 50.52
CA GLY A 159 20.05 -93.29 50.01
C GLY A 159 19.17 -92.82 48.84
N VAL A 160 18.77 -93.72 47.92
CA VAL A 160 17.82 -93.37 46.85
C VAL A 160 16.39 -93.17 47.39
N HIS A 161 15.97 -93.93 48.41
CA HIS A 161 14.68 -93.67 49.05
C HIS A 161 14.68 -92.31 49.74
N VAL A 162 15.76 -92.05 50.47
CA VAL A 162 16.03 -90.75 51.09
C VAL A 162 16.02 -89.63 50.04
N LEU A 163 16.54 -89.84 48.83
CA LEU A 163 16.47 -88.86 47.74
C LEU A 163 15.03 -88.55 47.30
N PHE A 164 14.13 -89.53 47.23
CA PHE A 164 12.71 -89.26 46.88
C PHE A 164 12.00 -88.43 47.95
N TYR A 165 12.24 -88.75 49.24
CA TYR A 165 11.78 -87.90 50.33
C TYR A 165 12.42 -86.50 50.21
N ALA A 166 13.72 -86.43 49.97
CA ALA A 166 14.46 -85.17 49.83
C ALA A 166 13.89 -84.31 48.70
N ILE A 167 13.54 -84.86 47.54
CA ILE A 167 12.93 -84.10 46.43
C ILE A 167 11.60 -83.44 46.87
N LEU A 168 10.68 -84.22 47.46
CA LEU A 168 9.37 -83.70 47.91
C LEU A 168 9.53 -82.64 49.01
N PHE A 169 10.34 -82.92 50.03
CA PHE A 169 10.61 -81.98 51.12
C PHE A 169 11.32 -80.74 50.59
N ALA A 170 12.31 -80.87 49.71
CA ALA A 170 13.06 -79.76 49.14
C ALA A 170 12.20 -78.77 48.36
N GLY A 171 11.29 -79.28 47.53
CA GLY A 171 10.40 -78.44 46.73
C GLY A 171 9.44 -77.65 47.60
N VAL A 172 8.68 -78.35 48.46
CA VAL A 172 7.74 -77.75 49.40
C VAL A 172 8.45 -76.78 50.34
N SER A 173 9.60 -77.17 50.90
CA SER A 173 10.33 -76.33 51.84
C SER A 173 10.87 -75.05 51.21
N SER A 174 11.22 -75.06 49.93
CA SER A 174 11.72 -73.86 49.26
C SER A 174 10.62 -72.83 48.92
N LEU A 175 9.36 -73.26 48.84
CA LEU A 175 8.21 -72.38 48.60
C LEU A 175 7.67 -71.77 49.88
N LEU A 176 7.64 -72.58 50.94
CA LEU A 176 6.99 -72.22 52.18
C LEU A 176 7.60 -70.98 52.83
N LYS A 177 8.93 -70.83 52.83
CA LYS A 177 9.59 -69.70 53.48
C LYS A 177 9.23 -68.33 52.83
N PRO A 178 9.41 -68.12 51.51
CA PRO A 178 8.96 -66.88 50.89
C PRO A 178 7.45 -66.63 51.03
N ALA A 179 6.65 -67.70 51.00
CA ALA A 179 5.20 -67.59 51.17
C ALA A 179 4.80 -67.19 52.59
N THR A 180 5.41 -67.78 53.63
CA THR A 180 5.12 -67.43 55.03
C THR A 180 5.64 -66.06 55.38
N GLU A 181 6.82 -65.66 54.90
CA GLU A 181 7.33 -64.29 55.05
C GLU A 181 6.33 -63.26 54.50
N PHE A 182 5.78 -63.49 53.30
CA PHE A 182 4.74 -62.63 52.74
C PHE A 182 3.45 -62.62 53.58
N LEU A 183 2.96 -63.79 54.00
CA LEU A 183 1.72 -63.92 54.77
C LEU A 183 1.83 -63.34 56.19
N GLU A 184 2.99 -63.44 56.83
CA GLU A 184 3.27 -62.83 58.13
C GLU A 184 3.22 -61.30 58.03
N ILE A 185 3.83 -60.72 57.00
CA ILE A 185 3.76 -59.27 56.75
C ILE A 185 2.31 -58.83 56.52
N GLN A 186 1.53 -59.56 55.71
CA GLN A 186 0.10 -59.28 55.50
C GLN A 186 -0.70 -59.33 56.80
N LYS A 187 -0.39 -60.26 57.71
CA LYS A 187 -1.05 -60.40 59.01
C LYS A 187 -0.70 -59.25 59.95
N GLU A 188 0.58 -58.87 60.05
CA GLU A 188 1.02 -57.71 60.85
C GLU A 188 0.32 -56.42 60.41
N LEU A 189 0.12 -56.25 59.10
CA LEU A 189 -0.64 -55.15 58.52
C LEU A 189 -2.15 -55.24 58.82
N GLN A 190 -2.76 -56.44 58.82
CA GLN A 190 -4.17 -56.60 59.21
C GLN A 190 -4.42 -56.33 60.70
N GLU A 191 -3.49 -56.71 61.58
CA GLU A 191 -3.63 -56.51 63.03
C GLU A 191 -3.47 -55.03 63.45
N THR A 192 -2.96 -54.16 62.57
CA THR A 192 -2.68 -52.75 62.84
C THR A 192 -3.65 -51.76 62.19
N SER A 193 -4.61 -52.21 61.36
CA SER A 193 -5.55 -51.34 60.63
C SER A 193 -6.98 -51.38 61.20
N GLU A 194 -7.58 -50.22 61.49
CA GLU A 194 -8.98 -50.07 61.98
C GLU A 194 -10.03 -49.96 60.86
N SER A 195 -9.70 -50.22 59.58
CA SER A 195 -10.61 -49.98 58.45
C SER A 195 -11.38 -51.25 58.01
N GLU A 196 -12.70 -51.12 57.82
CA GLU A 196 -13.62 -52.22 57.42
C GLU A 196 -13.45 -52.74 55.99
N ASN A 197 -12.56 -52.17 55.15
CA ASN A 197 -12.42 -52.53 53.73
C ASN A 197 -11.02 -53.06 53.36
N THR A 198 -10.47 -53.97 54.16
CA THR A 198 -9.25 -54.69 53.80
C THR A 198 -9.58 -55.76 52.75
N TYR A 199 -9.01 -55.64 51.56
CA TYR A 199 -9.07 -56.69 50.54
C TYR A 199 -8.31 -57.92 51.05
N GLN A 200 -9.02 -58.99 51.42
CA GLN A 200 -8.40 -60.28 51.73
C GLN A 200 -7.87 -60.92 50.45
N LEU A 201 -6.54 -60.92 50.27
CA LEU A 201 -5.90 -61.68 49.19
C LEU A 201 -5.99 -63.19 49.42
N LEU A 202 -6.04 -63.64 50.69
CA LEU A 202 -6.23 -65.04 51.11
C LEU A 202 -6.96 -65.10 52.48
N PRO A 203 -7.89 -66.05 52.70
CA PRO A 203 -8.47 -66.28 54.03
C PRO A 203 -7.41 -66.89 54.95
N LEU A 204 -7.02 -66.17 55.99
CA LEU A 204 -6.03 -66.61 56.98
C LEU A 204 -6.75 -67.15 58.22
N GLU A 205 -6.76 -68.47 58.41
CA GLU A 205 -7.10 -69.11 59.70
C GLU A 205 -5.85 -69.25 60.60
N ASP A 206 -6.06 -69.17 61.92
CA ASP A 206 -5.15 -69.25 63.07
C ASP A 206 -3.62 -69.37 62.84
N SER A 207 -2.87 -68.35 63.32
CA SER A 207 -1.41 -68.18 63.20
C SER A 207 -0.53 -69.23 63.90
N ASN A 208 -1.10 -70.17 64.65
CA ASN A 208 -0.32 -71.20 65.33
C ASN A 208 0.12 -72.34 64.41
N GLU A 209 -0.46 -72.48 63.21
CA GLU A 209 -0.09 -73.54 62.27
C GLU A 209 1.15 -73.20 61.43
N PHE A 210 1.40 -71.92 61.13
CA PHE A 210 2.51 -71.50 60.26
C PHE A 210 3.89 -71.57 60.93
N GLY A 211 3.99 -71.31 62.23
CA GLY A 211 5.26 -71.40 62.97
C GLY A 211 5.86 -72.81 62.92
N PHE A 212 5.02 -73.84 63.04
CA PHE A 212 5.44 -75.24 62.89
C PHE A 212 5.97 -75.54 61.48
N VAL A 213 5.37 -74.92 60.46
CA VAL A 213 5.77 -75.11 59.07
C VAL A 213 7.16 -74.51 58.81
N ASN A 214 7.43 -73.28 59.26
CA ASN A 214 8.75 -72.64 59.14
C ASN A 214 9.85 -73.44 59.85
N GLU A 215 9.55 -73.97 61.03
CA GLU A 215 10.49 -74.79 61.81
C GLU A 215 10.81 -76.13 61.13
N VAL A 216 9.83 -76.75 60.47
CA VAL A 216 10.04 -77.99 59.69
C VAL A 216 10.89 -77.73 58.45
N VAL A 217 10.73 -76.56 57.82
CA VAL A 217 11.44 -76.14 56.62
C VAL A 217 12.93 -75.88 56.87
N ASP A 218 13.25 -75.05 57.86
CA ASP A 218 14.64 -74.76 58.22
C ASP A 218 15.33 -76.01 58.75
N ALA A 219 14.61 -76.83 59.53
CA ALA A 219 15.15 -78.07 60.04
C ALA A 219 15.50 -79.07 58.94
N TYR A 220 14.78 -79.10 57.81
CA TYR A 220 15.13 -79.94 56.67
C TYR A 220 16.45 -79.48 56.01
N ARG A 221 16.62 -78.19 55.72
CA ARG A 221 17.85 -77.67 55.07
C ARG A 221 19.07 -77.77 55.96
N GLU A 222 18.90 -77.58 57.26
CA GLU A 222 19.96 -77.73 58.25
C GLU A 222 20.26 -79.19 58.61
N SER A 223 19.34 -80.11 58.31
CA SER A 223 19.54 -81.54 58.53
C SER A 223 20.75 -82.06 57.77
N PHE A 224 21.26 -83.21 58.22
CA PHE A 224 22.29 -83.97 57.52
C PHE A 224 21.93 -84.18 56.04
N ILE A 225 20.67 -84.42 55.71
CA ILE A 225 20.24 -84.65 54.32
C ILE A 225 20.20 -83.39 53.48
N GLY A 226 19.57 -82.33 54.00
CA GLY A 226 19.55 -81.04 53.32
C GLY A 226 20.97 -80.57 52.99
N LYS A 227 21.89 -80.71 53.95
CA LYS A 227 23.32 -80.44 53.75
C LYS A 227 23.96 -81.36 52.70
N THR A 228 23.69 -82.67 52.73
CA THR A 228 24.31 -83.60 51.76
C THR A 228 23.89 -83.36 50.32
N TYR A 229 22.62 -83.09 50.04
CA TYR A 229 22.16 -82.84 48.66
C TYR A 229 22.44 -81.40 48.20
N ASN A 230 22.67 -80.46 49.12
CA ASN A 230 23.15 -79.11 48.79
C ASN A 230 24.62 -79.09 48.28
N VAL A 231 25.43 -80.11 48.61
CA VAL A 231 26.82 -80.22 48.11
C VAL A 231 26.87 -80.43 46.60
N ILE A 232 25.92 -81.18 46.04
CA ILE A 232 25.86 -81.47 44.60
C ILE A 232 25.00 -80.40 43.94
N LYS A 233 25.64 -79.45 43.26
CA LYS A 233 24.95 -78.36 42.56
C LYS A 233 25.01 -78.53 41.04
N ILE A 234 23.88 -78.35 40.38
CA ILE A 234 23.78 -78.25 38.92
C ILE A 234 23.31 -76.83 38.59
N LYS A 235 24.08 -76.08 37.79
CA LYS A 235 23.84 -74.64 37.53
C LYS A 235 23.61 -73.83 38.82
N ASN A 236 24.46 -74.06 39.82
CA ASN A 236 24.41 -73.43 41.15
C ASN A 236 23.18 -73.77 42.02
N LYS A 237 22.29 -74.67 41.58
CA LYS A 237 21.13 -75.14 42.36
C LYS A 237 21.36 -76.54 42.95
N PRO A 238 20.95 -76.81 44.21
CA PRO A 238 20.97 -78.13 44.82
C PRO A 238 20.28 -79.20 43.95
N ILE A 239 20.83 -80.41 43.91
CA ILE A 239 20.34 -81.48 43.03
C ILE A 239 18.90 -81.91 43.35
N ASP A 240 18.51 -81.89 44.62
CA ASP A 240 17.14 -82.21 45.07
C ASP A 240 16.11 -81.22 44.52
N LEU A 241 16.45 -79.92 44.46
CA LEU A 241 15.62 -78.88 43.83
C LEU A 241 15.57 -78.98 42.30
N VAL A 242 16.71 -79.25 41.66
CA VAL A 242 16.75 -79.44 40.20
C VAL A 242 15.89 -80.63 39.79
N LEU A 243 15.94 -81.73 40.55
CA LEU A 243 15.11 -82.91 40.31
C LEU A 243 13.63 -82.63 40.62
N TYR A 244 13.32 -81.80 41.62
CA TYR A 244 11.96 -81.34 41.85
C TYR A 244 11.43 -80.57 40.64
N ASP A 245 12.11 -79.54 40.16
CA ASP A 245 11.66 -78.72 39.04
C ASP A 245 11.49 -79.53 37.74
N LEU A 246 12.42 -80.46 37.47
CA LEU A 246 12.33 -81.34 36.30
C LEU A 246 11.17 -82.34 36.40
N THR A 247 10.81 -82.77 37.60
CA THR A 247 9.73 -83.75 37.83
C THR A 247 8.37 -83.05 37.90
N PHE A 248 8.27 -81.95 38.64
CA PHE A 248 7.05 -81.22 38.94
C PHE A 248 7.04 -79.89 38.18
N ASN A 249 7.02 -79.97 36.85
CA ASN A 249 6.78 -78.84 35.97
C ASN A 249 5.37 -78.87 35.38
N LEU A 250 4.91 -77.69 35.01
CA LEU A 250 3.66 -77.46 34.30
C LEU A 250 3.98 -77.21 32.82
N GLU A 251 3.38 -77.97 31.91
CA GLU A 251 3.55 -77.80 30.47
C GLU A 251 2.24 -77.29 29.87
N PHE A 252 2.24 -76.03 29.42
CA PHE A 252 1.07 -75.35 28.90
C PHE A 252 1.44 -74.58 27.62
N ASN A 253 0.66 -74.73 26.56
CA ASN A 253 0.93 -74.12 25.24
C ASN A 253 2.39 -74.31 24.77
N SER A 254 2.91 -75.54 24.88
CA SER A 254 4.29 -75.90 24.51
C SER A 254 5.40 -75.15 25.28
N LYS A 255 5.06 -74.46 26.38
CA LYS A 255 6.01 -73.84 27.30
C LYS A 255 6.08 -74.65 28.60
N ARG A 256 7.31 -74.98 29.02
CA ARG A 256 7.57 -75.60 30.32
C ARG A 256 7.78 -74.53 31.38
N ILE A 257 6.94 -74.57 32.41
CA ILE A 257 6.90 -73.63 33.52
C ILE A 257 7.27 -74.37 34.81
N TYR A 258 8.26 -73.85 35.53
CA TYR A 258 8.69 -74.38 36.82
C TYR A 258 7.94 -73.62 37.92
N ILE A 259 6.72 -74.07 38.24
CA ILE A 259 5.78 -73.36 39.15
C ILE A 259 6.44 -72.97 40.47
N ARG A 260 7.31 -73.82 41.01
CA ARG A 260 8.08 -73.52 42.23
C ARG A 260 8.90 -72.23 42.12
N GLU A 261 9.66 -72.08 41.05
CA GLU A 261 10.53 -70.91 40.84
C GLU A 261 9.72 -69.65 40.54
N GLU A 262 8.65 -69.79 39.76
CA GLU A 262 7.75 -68.67 39.45
C GLU A 262 7.06 -68.14 40.70
N LEU A 263 6.56 -69.02 41.57
CA LEU A 263 5.93 -68.63 42.84
C LEU A 263 6.94 -68.03 43.83
N ILE A 264 8.17 -68.54 43.90
CA ILE A 264 9.23 -67.93 44.73
C ILE A 264 9.48 -66.48 44.28
N HIS A 265 9.70 -66.26 42.98
CA HIS A 265 9.94 -64.91 42.46
C HIS A 265 8.75 -63.97 42.67
N LEU A 266 7.51 -64.49 42.57
CA LEU A 266 6.30 -63.73 42.88
C LEU A 266 6.20 -63.37 44.36
N PHE A 267 6.42 -64.31 45.27
CA PHE A 267 6.38 -64.05 46.71
C PHE A 267 7.49 -63.08 47.13
N GLU A 268 8.71 -63.24 46.63
CA GLU A 268 9.82 -62.30 46.86
C GLU A 268 9.44 -60.88 46.38
N LEU A 269 8.85 -60.75 45.19
CA LEU A 269 8.36 -59.46 44.69
C LEU A 269 7.28 -58.87 45.59
N LEU A 270 6.28 -59.66 45.97
CA LEU A 270 5.17 -59.19 46.81
C LEU A 270 5.65 -58.79 48.21
N THR A 271 6.60 -59.52 48.79
CA THR A 271 7.25 -59.17 50.05
C THR A 271 7.96 -57.83 49.95
N ASP A 272 8.79 -57.62 48.92
CA ASP A 272 9.50 -56.36 48.72
C ASP A 272 8.53 -55.17 48.54
N VAL A 273 7.48 -55.37 47.74
CA VAL A 273 6.41 -54.37 47.54
C VAL A 273 5.69 -54.03 48.85
N THR A 274 5.35 -55.04 49.65
CA THR A 274 4.61 -54.85 50.91
C THR A 274 5.49 -54.25 52.02
N ASN A 275 6.80 -54.45 51.97
CA ASN A 275 7.76 -53.77 52.86
C ASN A 275 7.91 -52.28 52.52
N ASP A 276 7.82 -51.93 51.24
CA ASP A 276 7.94 -50.55 50.76
C ASP A 276 6.59 -49.79 50.75
N ILE A 277 5.45 -50.51 50.76
CA ILE A 277 4.10 -49.95 50.66
C ILE A 277 3.19 -50.62 51.69
N ASP A 278 2.59 -49.83 52.57
CA ASP A 278 1.51 -50.27 53.45
C ASP A 278 0.19 -50.29 52.66
N LEU A 279 -0.31 -51.50 52.45
CA LEU A 279 -1.53 -51.76 51.66
C LEU A 279 -2.83 -51.28 52.35
N ASN A 280 -2.77 -50.84 53.61
CA ASN A 280 -3.93 -50.33 54.35
C ASN A 280 -4.13 -48.82 54.24
N GLU A 281 -3.12 -48.08 53.79
CA GLU A 281 -3.23 -46.64 53.57
C GLU A 281 -3.62 -46.34 52.11
N LYS A 282 -3.66 -45.05 51.73
CA LYS A 282 -3.82 -44.65 50.33
C LYS A 282 -2.60 -45.09 49.53
N ILE A 283 -2.64 -46.33 49.01
CA ILE A 283 -1.61 -47.00 48.20
C ILE A 283 -1.03 -46.06 47.15
N LEU A 284 -1.89 -45.31 46.46
CA LEU A 284 -1.47 -44.37 45.42
C LEU A 284 -0.45 -43.33 45.93
N ASN A 285 -0.68 -42.73 47.10
CA ASN A 285 0.23 -41.71 47.65
C ASN A 285 1.60 -42.29 48.03
N GLN A 286 1.62 -43.53 48.50
CA GLN A 286 2.86 -44.22 48.86
C GLN A 286 3.63 -44.65 47.61
N VAL A 287 2.95 -45.21 46.60
CA VAL A 287 3.54 -45.53 45.28
C VAL A 287 4.15 -44.27 44.65
N LEU A 288 3.48 -43.12 44.76
CA LEU A 288 3.99 -41.83 44.27
C LEU A 288 5.28 -41.40 44.98
N SER A 289 5.48 -41.78 46.24
CA SER A 289 6.66 -41.43 47.04
C SER A 289 7.89 -42.31 46.79
N LEU A 290 7.72 -43.50 46.19
CA LEU A 290 8.82 -44.43 45.93
C LEU A 290 9.79 -43.93 44.85
N GLU A 291 11.05 -44.34 44.91
CA GLU A 291 12.02 -44.06 43.85
C GLU A 291 11.61 -44.75 42.54
N GLU A 292 11.75 -44.04 41.43
CA GLU A 292 11.39 -44.56 40.10
C GLU A 292 12.13 -45.85 39.74
N GLN A 293 13.42 -45.94 40.07
CA GLN A 293 14.23 -47.14 39.80
C GLN A 293 13.72 -48.38 40.54
N LYS A 294 13.13 -48.21 41.74
CA LYS A 294 12.51 -49.30 42.49
C LYS A 294 11.23 -49.77 41.79
N LEU A 295 10.38 -48.85 41.34
CA LEU A 295 9.17 -49.19 40.59
C LEU A 295 9.50 -49.92 39.28
N ILE A 296 10.55 -49.49 38.58
CA ILE A 296 11.06 -50.16 37.38
C ILE A 296 11.51 -51.60 37.71
N ASP A 297 12.24 -51.81 38.81
CA ASP A 297 12.64 -53.15 39.26
C ASP A 297 11.41 -54.05 39.52
N TYR A 298 10.38 -53.52 40.18
CA TYR A 298 9.13 -54.26 40.42
C TYR A 298 8.42 -54.66 39.12
N VAL A 299 8.31 -53.75 38.16
CA VAL A 299 7.70 -54.04 36.85
C VAL A 299 8.54 -55.04 36.05
N ASP A 300 9.88 -54.92 36.05
CA ASP A 300 10.77 -55.85 35.36
C ASP A 300 10.72 -57.25 35.98
N ARG A 301 10.70 -57.37 37.31
CA ARG A 301 10.55 -58.66 38.01
C ARG A 301 9.20 -59.29 37.73
N LEU A 302 8.11 -58.51 37.77
CA LEU A 302 6.77 -58.98 37.45
C LEU A 302 6.70 -59.50 36.01
N SER A 303 7.09 -58.68 35.03
CA SER A 303 7.01 -59.03 33.60
C SER A 303 7.86 -60.24 33.20
N ASN A 304 8.95 -60.52 33.93
CA ASN A 304 9.78 -61.69 33.69
C ASN A 304 9.14 -63.03 34.12
N LEU A 305 8.03 -63.00 34.89
CA LEU A 305 7.29 -64.20 35.24
C LEU A 305 6.67 -64.84 33.99
N LYS A 306 6.99 -66.11 33.74
CA LYS A 306 6.38 -66.90 32.66
C LYS A 306 4.92 -67.21 32.94
N LEU A 307 4.53 -67.21 34.22
CA LEU A 307 3.16 -67.47 34.64
C LEU A 307 2.17 -66.41 34.08
N ILE A 308 2.62 -65.20 33.79
CA ILE A 308 1.82 -64.14 33.17
C ILE A 308 1.25 -64.58 31.81
N ASN A 309 2.03 -65.31 31.01
CA ASN A 309 1.59 -65.85 29.72
C ASN A 309 0.56 -66.99 29.85
N VAL A 310 0.19 -67.37 31.07
CA VAL A 310 -0.85 -68.36 31.37
C VAL A 310 -2.06 -67.66 31.98
N ILE A 311 -1.84 -66.86 33.03
CA ILE A 311 -2.92 -66.21 33.79
C ILE A 311 -3.69 -65.19 32.93
N PHE A 312 -3.00 -64.34 32.17
CA PHE A 312 -3.67 -63.25 31.43
C PHE A 312 -4.55 -63.74 30.26
N PRO A 313 -4.10 -64.67 29.40
CA PRO A 313 -4.97 -65.29 28.40
C PRO A 313 -6.22 -65.95 28.99
N LEU A 314 -6.07 -66.61 30.14
CA LEU A 314 -7.21 -67.20 30.87
C LEU A 314 -8.16 -66.10 31.36
N GLY A 315 -7.63 -65.01 31.91
CA GLY A 315 -8.40 -63.83 32.30
C GLY A 315 -9.17 -63.22 31.13
N VAL A 316 -8.57 -63.12 29.94
CA VAL A 316 -9.26 -62.66 28.72
C VAL A 316 -10.39 -63.62 28.33
N GLU A 317 -10.16 -64.93 28.37
CA GLU A 317 -11.21 -65.91 28.09
C GLU A 317 -12.37 -65.80 29.09
N VAL A 318 -12.07 -65.59 30.39
CA VAL A 318 -13.06 -65.32 31.43
C VAL A 318 -13.84 -64.04 31.11
N LEU A 319 -13.16 -62.94 30.81
CA LEU A 319 -13.78 -61.64 30.57
C LEU A 319 -14.76 -61.67 29.40
N PHE A 320 -14.45 -62.37 28.31
CA PHE A 320 -15.28 -62.35 27.09
C PHE A 320 -16.30 -63.49 27.00
N ASN A 321 -16.09 -64.62 27.69
CA ASN A 321 -16.99 -65.78 27.61
C ASN A 321 -17.86 -65.99 28.86
N THR A 322 -17.72 -65.13 29.88
CA THR A 322 -18.55 -65.18 31.10
C THR A 322 -19.24 -63.84 31.34
N ASN A 323 -20.29 -63.86 32.17
CA ASN A 323 -20.99 -62.65 32.59
C ASN A 323 -20.41 -62.03 33.88
N ILE A 324 -19.19 -62.41 34.27
CA ILE A 324 -18.56 -61.92 35.51
C ILE A 324 -18.31 -60.41 35.43
N VAL A 325 -18.02 -59.90 34.23
CA VAL A 325 -17.88 -58.47 33.96
C VAL A 325 -18.89 -58.07 32.89
N ASP A 326 -19.72 -57.06 33.17
CA ASP A 326 -20.69 -56.53 32.22
C ASP A 326 -19.98 -55.71 31.14
N LEU A 327 -19.64 -56.36 30.01
CA LEU A 327 -18.98 -55.73 28.86
C LEU A 327 -19.97 -55.08 27.86
N LYS A 328 -21.16 -54.64 28.31
CA LYS A 328 -22.15 -53.96 27.44
C LYS A 328 -21.51 -52.83 26.63
N GLY A 329 -21.64 -52.91 25.30
CA GLY A 329 -21.09 -51.95 24.33
C GLY A 329 -19.68 -52.28 23.84
N PHE A 330 -19.02 -53.31 24.38
CA PHE A 330 -17.67 -53.72 23.99
C PHE A 330 -17.73 -54.87 22.97
N GLU A 331 -17.94 -54.53 21.70
CA GLU A 331 -17.95 -55.52 20.61
C GLU A 331 -16.53 -55.74 20.06
N ILE A 332 -16.00 -56.95 20.26
CA ILE A 332 -14.73 -57.38 19.66
C ILE A 332 -14.97 -58.47 18.63
N SER A 333 -14.26 -58.40 17.50
CA SER A 333 -14.35 -59.44 16.47
C SER A 333 -13.76 -60.77 16.98
N THR A 334 -14.27 -61.91 16.48
CA THR A 334 -13.69 -63.22 16.80
C THR A 334 -12.19 -63.30 16.45
N HIS A 335 -11.78 -62.61 15.38
CA HIS A 335 -10.37 -62.53 14.97
C HIS A 335 -9.51 -61.80 16.00
N ASP A 336 -9.99 -60.68 16.53
CA ASP A 336 -9.25 -59.85 17.50
C ASP A 336 -9.24 -60.49 18.89
N TYR A 337 -10.33 -61.14 19.30
CA TYR A 337 -10.36 -62.01 20.47
C TYR A 337 -9.28 -63.12 20.40
N GLN A 338 -9.14 -63.79 19.26
CA GLN A 338 -8.10 -64.81 19.06
C GLN A 338 -6.67 -64.25 19.09
N LYS A 339 -6.48 -62.97 18.72
CA LYS A 339 -5.18 -62.31 18.87
C LYS A 339 -4.88 -62.03 20.35
N LEU A 340 -5.86 -61.54 21.12
CA LEU A 340 -5.69 -61.27 22.56
C LEU A 340 -5.17 -62.51 23.30
N LEU A 341 -5.75 -63.68 23.05
CA LEU A 341 -5.33 -64.93 23.68
C LEU A 341 -3.88 -65.34 23.39
N LYS A 342 -3.25 -64.81 22.33
CA LYS A 342 -1.91 -65.18 21.86
C LYS A 342 -0.85 -64.11 22.12
N LEU A 343 -1.21 -62.99 22.77
CA LEU A 343 -0.30 -61.89 23.04
C LEU A 343 0.88 -62.32 23.92
N ASN A 344 2.01 -61.63 23.75
CA ASN A 344 3.13 -61.73 24.67
C ASN A 344 2.91 -60.82 25.87
N TYR A 345 2.11 -61.29 26.83
CA TYR A 345 1.74 -60.52 28.02
C TYR A 345 2.94 -60.09 28.88
N GLN A 346 4.10 -60.72 28.75
CA GLN A 346 5.32 -60.23 29.42
C GLN A 346 5.72 -58.85 28.91
N ASN A 347 5.71 -58.66 27.58
CA ASN A 347 6.01 -57.35 26.98
C ASN A 347 4.88 -56.35 27.25
N GLU A 348 3.62 -56.78 27.17
CA GLU A 348 2.47 -55.90 27.42
C GLU A 348 2.50 -55.36 28.86
N ILE A 349 2.68 -56.22 29.87
CA ILE A 349 2.74 -55.81 31.28
C ILE A 349 3.96 -54.93 31.57
N LYS A 350 5.10 -55.20 30.92
CA LYS A 350 6.28 -54.36 31.03
C LYS A 350 5.99 -52.93 30.56
N ASN A 351 5.46 -52.78 29.35
CA ASN A 351 5.16 -51.47 28.77
C ASN A 351 4.03 -50.75 29.52
N ILE A 352 2.96 -51.46 29.94
CA ILE A 352 1.90 -50.90 30.79
C ILE A 352 2.48 -50.42 32.13
N GLY A 353 3.37 -51.19 32.74
CA GLY A 353 4.02 -50.81 34.00
C GLY A 353 4.88 -49.55 33.84
N TYR A 354 5.67 -49.44 32.77
CA TYR A 354 6.45 -48.24 32.48
C TYR A 354 5.55 -47.01 32.23
N VAL A 355 4.44 -47.18 31.50
CA VAL A 355 3.42 -46.11 31.34
C VAL A 355 2.86 -45.69 32.69
N ALA A 356 2.46 -46.64 33.54
CA ALA A 356 1.89 -46.35 34.85
C ALA A 356 2.88 -45.59 35.75
N ILE A 357 4.17 -45.94 35.71
CA ILE A 357 5.23 -45.24 36.44
C ILE A 357 5.37 -43.80 35.94
N ASP A 358 5.48 -43.59 34.63
CA ASP A 358 5.64 -42.24 34.08
C ASP A 358 4.40 -41.37 34.36
N VAL A 359 3.19 -41.92 34.25
CA VAL A 359 1.94 -41.22 34.61
C VAL A 359 1.91 -40.89 36.11
N ALA A 360 2.29 -41.84 36.97
CA ALA A 360 2.38 -41.61 38.41
C ALA A 360 3.34 -40.45 38.74
N LYS A 361 4.48 -40.36 38.05
CA LYS A 361 5.46 -39.28 38.30
C LYS A 361 5.10 -37.93 37.69
N LEU A 362 4.15 -37.89 36.75
CA LEU A 362 3.69 -36.65 36.10
C LEU A 362 2.44 -36.05 36.75
N VAL A 363 1.46 -36.89 37.09
CA VAL A 363 0.12 -36.44 37.49
C VAL A 363 0.07 -36.24 39.00
N ASP A 364 -0.26 -35.03 39.45
CA ASP A 364 -0.66 -34.81 40.84
C ASP A 364 -2.11 -35.25 41.04
N PHE A 365 -2.29 -36.51 41.42
CA PHE A 365 -3.60 -37.10 41.68
C PHE A 365 -4.38 -36.44 42.83
N ASN A 366 -3.73 -35.62 43.66
CA ASN A 366 -4.42 -34.88 44.72
C ASN A 366 -5.07 -33.58 44.22
N ASN A 367 -4.72 -33.09 43.02
CA ASN A 367 -5.21 -31.82 42.47
C ASN A 367 -5.61 -31.92 40.98
N LEU A 368 -6.44 -32.91 40.64
CA LEU A 368 -6.88 -33.15 39.26
C LEU A 368 -7.67 -31.99 38.62
N GLN A 369 -8.31 -31.12 39.41
CA GLN A 369 -9.17 -30.05 38.89
C GLN A 369 -8.39 -28.81 38.37
N ASN A 370 -7.15 -28.60 38.82
CA ASN A 370 -6.30 -27.47 38.41
C ASN A 370 -5.03 -27.94 37.69
N LEU A 371 -5.12 -29.08 37.02
CA LEU A 371 -3.97 -29.74 36.45
C LEU A 371 -3.60 -29.10 35.10
N ASN A 372 -2.40 -28.51 35.04
CA ASN A 372 -1.87 -28.01 33.77
C ASN A 372 -1.27 -29.16 32.95
N PHE A 373 -2.10 -29.85 32.17
CA PHE A 373 -1.67 -31.06 31.45
C PHE A 373 -0.64 -30.79 30.34
N LEU A 374 -0.61 -29.59 29.74
CA LEU A 374 0.44 -29.19 28.80
C LEU A 374 1.73 -28.74 29.49
N GLY A 375 1.76 -28.67 30.82
CA GLY A 375 2.97 -28.41 31.61
C GLY A 375 3.75 -29.66 32.01
N PHE A 376 3.31 -30.86 31.59
CA PHE A 376 4.01 -32.09 31.92
C PHE A 376 5.33 -32.22 31.17
N GLU A 377 6.30 -32.83 31.84
CA GLU A 377 7.66 -33.00 31.36
C GLU A 377 7.69 -33.79 30.03
N PRO A 378 8.18 -33.20 28.92
CA PRO A 378 8.04 -33.78 27.57
C PRO A 378 8.69 -35.14 27.39
N THR A 379 9.82 -35.42 28.05
CA THR A 379 10.50 -36.71 27.85
C THR A 379 9.70 -37.86 28.44
N ARG A 380 9.09 -37.67 29.63
CA ARG A 380 8.14 -38.64 30.21
C ARG A 380 6.89 -38.82 29.35
N VAL A 381 6.29 -37.74 28.86
CA VAL A 381 5.09 -37.86 28.00
C VAL A 381 5.43 -38.61 26.71
N SER A 382 6.58 -38.34 26.10
CA SER A 382 7.06 -39.10 24.94
C SER A 382 7.23 -40.58 25.25
N ARG A 383 7.85 -40.94 26.39
CA ARG A 383 7.96 -42.34 26.84
C ARG A 383 6.61 -43.01 27.06
N ILE A 384 5.62 -42.29 27.61
CA ILE A 384 4.26 -42.82 27.77
C ILE A 384 3.69 -43.20 26.40
N PHE A 385 3.71 -42.28 25.44
CA PHE A 385 3.17 -42.50 24.11
C PHE A 385 3.95 -43.55 23.30
N ASP A 386 5.28 -43.59 23.44
CA ASP A 386 6.12 -44.63 22.83
C ASP A 386 5.78 -46.01 23.39
N ASN A 387 5.72 -46.15 24.72
CA ASN A 387 5.38 -47.43 25.36
C ASN A 387 3.95 -47.86 25.04
N LEU A 388 2.97 -46.93 24.97
CA LEU A 388 1.61 -47.20 24.52
C LEU A 388 1.57 -47.66 23.06
N GLY A 389 2.35 -47.06 22.18
CA GLY A 389 2.46 -47.46 20.78
C GLY A 389 3.10 -48.84 20.60
N GLU A 390 3.99 -49.26 21.51
CA GLU A 390 4.58 -50.61 21.49
C GLU A 390 3.63 -51.71 22.03
N LEU A 391 2.46 -51.37 22.58
CA LEU A 391 1.46 -52.36 23.04
C LEU A 391 0.65 -52.92 21.88
N GLU A 392 0.72 -54.24 21.67
CA GLU A 392 -0.18 -54.91 20.73
C GLU A 392 -1.64 -54.86 21.23
N LEU A 393 -1.84 -54.81 22.55
CA LEU A 393 -3.15 -54.62 23.16
C LEU A 393 -3.82 -53.32 22.70
N VAL A 394 -3.08 -52.22 22.63
CA VAL A 394 -3.59 -50.92 22.17
C VAL A 394 -4.00 -51.00 20.71
N ASN A 395 -3.22 -51.65 19.85
CA ASN A 395 -3.58 -51.80 18.44
C ASN A 395 -4.87 -52.61 18.22
N ILE A 396 -5.17 -53.56 19.11
CA ILE A 396 -6.40 -54.36 19.07
C ILE A 396 -7.59 -53.59 19.66
N LEU A 397 -7.39 -52.87 20.77
CA LEU A 397 -8.49 -52.26 21.54
C LEU A 397 -8.75 -50.80 21.22
N ALA A 398 -7.80 -50.04 20.66
CA ALA A 398 -8.00 -48.63 20.31
C ALA A 398 -9.18 -48.38 19.35
N PRO A 399 -9.42 -49.21 18.30
CA PRO A 399 -10.63 -49.06 17.48
C PRO A 399 -11.92 -49.18 18.30
N VAL A 400 -11.96 -50.10 19.26
CA VAL A 400 -13.11 -50.31 20.14
C VAL A 400 -13.30 -49.10 21.04
N GLY A 401 -12.22 -48.61 21.66
CA GLY A 401 -12.24 -47.42 22.51
C GLY A 401 -12.71 -46.16 21.77
N ILE A 402 -12.25 -45.95 20.52
CA ILE A 402 -12.68 -44.83 19.69
C ILE A 402 -14.16 -44.98 19.32
N ASN A 403 -14.64 -46.18 18.97
CA ASN A 403 -16.06 -46.41 18.71
C ASN A 403 -16.94 -46.04 19.91
N ILE A 404 -16.53 -46.41 21.13
CA ILE A 404 -17.23 -46.02 22.36
C ILE A 404 -17.23 -44.51 22.56
N LEU A 405 -16.11 -43.84 22.24
CA LEU A 405 -16.01 -42.39 22.31
C LEU A 405 -16.92 -41.70 21.29
N LEU A 406 -16.99 -42.21 20.06
CA LEU A 406 -17.87 -41.70 19.00
C LEU A 406 -19.35 -41.89 19.33
N GLU A 407 -19.70 -42.84 20.19
CA GLU A 407 -21.08 -43.02 20.66
C GLU A 407 -21.51 -42.03 21.75
N GLN A 408 -20.57 -41.27 22.32
CA GLN A 408 -20.90 -40.21 23.29
C GLN A 408 -21.71 -39.10 22.62
N PRO A 409 -22.71 -38.49 23.29
CA PRO A 409 -23.61 -37.51 22.68
C PRO A 409 -22.89 -36.38 21.92
N GLN A 410 -21.81 -35.85 22.52
CA GLN A 410 -21.02 -34.75 21.96
C GLN A 410 -20.30 -35.09 20.65
N PHE A 411 -19.95 -36.36 20.40
CA PHE A 411 -19.26 -36.80 19.19
C PHE A 411 -20.21 -37.43 18.18
N LYS A 412 -21.27 -38.08 18.66
CA LYS A 412 -22.29 -38.74 17.84
C LYS A 412 -23.03 -37.76 16.92
N GLU A 413 -23.19 -36.51 17.34
CA GLU A 413 -23.79 -35.45 16.52
C GLU A 413 -22.85 -34.94 15.42
N LEU A 414 -21.53 -35.10 15.60
CA LEU A 414 -20.50 -34.62 14.69
C LEU A 414 -20.10 -35.67 13.65
N VAL A 415 -19.98 -36.93 14.06
CA VAL A 415 -19.51 -38.01 13.19
C VAL A 415 -20.26 -39.30 13.48
N ASN A 416 -20.78 -39.95 12.44
CA ASN A 416 -21.33 -41.29 12.54
C ASN A 416 -20.20 -42.33 12.55
N LYS A 417 -20.19 -43.23 13.55
CA LYS A 417 -19.15 -44.27 13.67
C LYS A 417 -19.05 -45.17 12.44
N ASP A 418 -20.16 -45.39 11.73
CA ASP A 418 -20.21 -46.28 10.57
C ASP A 418 -19.52 -45.70 9.32
N GLU A 419 -19.26 -44.39 9.32
CA GLU A 419 -18.55 -43.68 8.24
C GLU A 419 -17.03 -43.71 8.41
N ILE A 420 -16.54 -44.03 9.62
CA ILE A 420 -15.10 -44.05 9.94
C ILE A 420 -14.53 -45.46 9.76
N ASN A 421 -13.52 -45.59 8.91
CA ASN A 421 -12.76 -46.84 8.78
C ASN A 421 -11.48 -46.84 9.64
N LEU A 422 -11.62 -47.16 10.93
CA LEU A 422 -10.51 -47.22 11.88
C LEU A 422 -9.45 -48.29 11.55
N LYS A 423 -9.74 -49.25 10.67
CA LYS A 423 -8.78 -50.29 10.27
C LYS A 423 -7.62 -49.77 9.41
N GLN A 424 -7.74 -48.56 8.87
CA GLN A 424 -6.68 -47.92 8.09
C GLN A 424 -5.62 -47.24 8.97
N ILE A 425 -5.87 -47.12 10.27
CA ILE A 425 -4.99 -46.46 11.23
C ILE A 425 -4.03 -47.51 11.82
N ASP A 426 -2.74 -47.22 11.75
CA ASP A 426 -1.71 -47.93 12.50
C ASP A 426 -1.58 -47.28 13.88
N PHE A 427 -2.31 -47.80 14.86
CA PHE A 427 -2.34 -47.23 16.20
C PHE A 427 -0.96 -47.21 16.87
N LYS A 428 -0.05 -48.11 16.50
CA LYS A 428 1.33 -48.07 17.00
C LYS A 428 2.02 -46.75 16.61
N GLN A 429 1.88 -46.35 15.36
CA GLN A 429 2.44 -45.07 14.90
C GLN A 429 1.59 -43.88 15.37
N GLU A 430 0.26 -44.05 15.47
CA GLU A 430 -0.63 -42.95 15.89
C GLU A 430 -0.36 -42.49 17.32
N PHE A 431 -0.12 -43.40 18.26
CA PHE A 431 0.26 -43.01 19.63
C PHE A 431 1.60 -42.25 19.66
N LYS A 432 2.59 -42.65 18.85
CA LYS A 432 3.85 -41.90 18.71
C LYS A 432 3.62 -40.51 18.12
N ASN A 433 2.75 -40.39 17.12
CA ASN A 433 2.38 -39.10 16.54
C ASN A 433 1.69 -38.20 17.58
N LEU A 434 0.83 -38.75 18.45
CA LEU A 434 0.22 -38.01 19.57
C LEU A 434 1.27 -37.49 20.55
N GLY A 435 2.33 -38.27 20.84
CA GLY A 435 3.47 -37.81 21.63
C GLY A 435 4.20 -36.63 20.97
N ASN A 436 4.42 -36.68 19.66
CA ASN A 436 5.01 -35.57 18.90
C ASN A 436 4.13 -34.31 18.91
N VAL A 437 2.81 -34.47 18.79
CA VAL A 437 1.83 -33.37 18.93
C VAL A 437 1.92 -32.75 20.32
N TYR A 438 1.98 -33.57 21.38
CA TYR A 438 2.15 -33.07 22.73
C TYR A 438 3.44 -32.25 22.88
N ASN A 439 4.58 -32.74 22.38
CA ASN A 439 5.86 -32.02 22.45
C ASN A 439 5.80 -30.67 21.72
N ALA A 440 5.11 -30.62 20.58
CA ALA A 440 4.90 -29.37 19.85
C ALA A 440 4.01 -28.39 20.65
N LEU A 441 2.92 -28.88 21.25
CA LEU A 441 2.06 -28.06 22.12
C LEU A 441 2.78 -27.57 23.37
N TYR A 442 3.62 -28.40 23.99
CA TYR A 442 4.43 -28.01 25.15
C TYR A 442 5.36 -26.84 24.83
N SER A 443 5.94 -26.81 23.62
CA SER A 443 6.84 -25.74 23.17
C SER A 443 6.18 -24.35 23.15
N LEU A 444 4.85 -24.30 23.07
CA LEU A 444 4.05 -23.08 23.11
C LEU A 444 3.91 -22.48 24.51
N ASN A 445 4.32 -23.21 25.57
CA ASN A 445 4.24 -22.79 26.96
C ASN A 445 2.82 -22.35 27.39
N ILE A 446 1.81 -23.09 26.92
CA ILE A 446 0.40 -22.80 27.19
C ILE A 446 0.02 -23.26 28.61
N ASP A 447 -0.52 -22.35 29.42
CA ASP A 447 -1.15 -22.68 30.70
C ASP A 447 -2.62 -23.05 30.49
N THR A 448 -2.89 -24.35 30.55
CA THR A 448 -4.24 -24.88 30.32
C THR A 448 -5.25 -24.51 31.42
N THR A 449 -4.80 -24.02 32.57
CA THR A 449 -5.71 -23.50 33.60
C THR A 449 -6.28 -22.12 33.24
N LYS A 450 -5.68 -21.43 32.25
CA LYS A 450 -6.02 -20.08 31.81
C LYS A 450 -6.36 -20.00 30.32
N LEU A 451 -6.87 -21.06 29.71
CA LEU A 451 -7.18 -21.11 28.27
C LEU A 451 -8.00 -19.92 27.73
N LYS A 452 -8.89 -19.35 28.56
CA LYS A 452 -9.72 -18.18 28.19
C LYS A 452 -8.96 -16.84 28.17
N GLU A 453 -7.78 -16.78 28.79
CA GLU A 453 -6.95 -15.58 28.92
C GLU A 453 -5.77 -15.57 27.93
N ILE A 454 -5.57 -16.65 27.18
CA ILE A 454 -4.48 -16.76 26.21
C ILE A 454 -4.76 -15.86 25.03
N ASN A 455 -3.85 -14.92 24.79
CA ASN A 455 -3.79 -14.22 23.51
C ASN A 455 -3.00 -15.08 22.53
N PHE A 456 -3.69 -15.66 21.54
CA PHE A 456 -3.07 -16.50 20.53
C PHE A 456 -1.96 -15.78 19.76
N MET A 457 -2.01 -14.45 19.65
CA MET A 457 -0.98 -13.65 18.97
C MET A 457 0.34 -13.53 19.74
N ASP A 458 0.38 -13.92 21.01
CA ASP A 458 1.62 -13.92 21.80
C ASP A 458 2.32 -15.29 21.80
N LEU A 459 1.78 -16.27 21.07
CA LEU A 459 2.37 -17.60 20.93
C LEU A 459 3.54 -17.60 19.93
N ASP A 460 4.54 -18.43 20.21
CA ASP A 460 5.70 -18.62 19.35
C ASP A 460 5.31 -19.16 17.96
N VAL A 461 5.75 -18.47 16.91
CA VAL A 461 5.32 -18.74 15.52
C VAL A 461 5.83 -20.09 15.02
N GLU A 462 7.12 -20.39 15.26
CA GLU A 462 7.70 -21.69 14.87
C GLU A 462 7.03 -22.84 15.62
N GLY A 463 6.75 -22.65 16.91
CA GLY A 463 6.00 -23.59 17.74
C GLY A 463 4.58 -23.87 17.22
N VAL A 464 3.83 -22.83 16.81
CA VAL A 464 2.46 -23.01 16.30
C VAL A 464 2.48 -23.75 14.97
N LYS A 465 3.37 -23.34 14.06
CA LYS A 465 3.58 -24.01 12.77
C LYS A 465 4.01 -25.47 12.94
N GLY A 466 4.91 -25.73 13.87
CA GLY A 466 5.34 -27.08 14.26
C GLY A 466 4.17 -27.91 14.78
N THR A 467 3.33 -27.33 15.65
CA THR A 467 2.13 -27.98 16.20
C THR A 467 1.14 -28.37 15.11
N PHE A 468 0.80 -27.46 14.20
CA PHE A 468 -0.07 -27.75 13.07
C PHE A 468 0.52 -28.84 12.16
N THR A 469 1.83 -28.83 11.92
CA THR A 469 2.50 -29.89 11.14
C THR A 469 2.38 -31.26 11.82
N GLN A 470 2.54 -31.34 13.14
CA GLN A 470 2.37 -32.60 13.86
C GLN A 470 0.91 -33.05 13.91
N LEU A 471 -0.05 -32.13 14.05
CA LEU A 471 -1.48 -32.45 13.96
C LEU A 471 -1.85 -33.04 12.60
N GLY A 472 -1.30 -32.49 11.50
CA GLY A 472 -1.49 -33.04 10.15
C GLY A 472 -0.87 -34.43 9.94
N ASN A 473 0.12 -34.83 10.75
CA ASN A 473 0.71 -36.18 10.70
C ASN A 473 -0.15 -37.25 11.38
N LEU A 474 -1.18 -36.86 12.14
CA LEU A 474 -2.14 -37.81 12.73
C LEU A 474 -2.94 -38.51 11.62
N GLN A 475 -2.97 -39.83 11.66
CA GLN A 475 -3.76 -40.63 10.74
C GLN A 475 -5.25 -40.47 11.02
N LEU A 476 -5.64 -40.29 12.28
CA LEU A 476 -7.03 -40.07 12.67
C LEU A 476 -7.60 -38.81 12.01
N VAL A 477 -6.83 -37.72 11.95
CA VAL A 477 -7.23 -36.47 11.29
C VAL A 477 -7.54 -36.68 9.81
N ASN A 478 -6.80 -37.55 9.12
CA ASN A 478 -7.03 -37.84 7.71
C ASN A 478 -8.26 -38.73 7.47
N VAL A 479 -8.64 -39.57 8.45
CA VAL A 479 -9.85 -40.41 8.36
C VAL A 479 -11.10 -39.63 8.77
N VAL A 480 -11.01 -38.82 9.83
CA VAL A 480 -12.16 -38.09 10.42
C VAL A 480 -12.40 -36.74 9.75
N GLY A 481 -11.34 -36.06 9.30
CA GLY A 481 -11.40 -34.72 8.72
C GLY A 481 -12.44 -34.55 7.61
N PRO A 482 -12.47 -35.41 6.57
CA PRO A 482 -13.45 -35.31 5.49
C PRO A 482 -14.90 -35.44 5.99
N ILE A 483 -15.15 -36.31 6.97
CA ILE A 483 -16.48 -36.54 7.53
C ILE A 483 -16.92 -35.33 8.36
N ALA A 484 -16.03 -34.83 9.22
CA ALA A 484 -16.28 -33.64 10.02
C ALA A 484 -16.53 -32.41 9.14
N LEU A 485 -15.77 -32.23 8.05
CA LEU A 485 -15.97 -31.15 7.10
C LEU A 485 -17.35 -31.20 6.43
N ASN A 486 -17.78 -32.37 5.95
CA ASN A 486 -19.12 -32.53 5.40
C ASN A 486 -20.20 -32.13 6.42
N LYS A 487 -20.02 -32.49 7.69
CA LYS A 487 -20.96 -32.10 8.75
C LYS A 487 -20.96 -30.60 9.03
N VAL A 488 -19.80 -29.95 9.02
CA VAL A 488 -19.68 -28.50 9.18
C VAL A 488 -20.40 -27.77 8.04
N LEU A 489 -20.32 -28.26 6.81
CA LEU A 489 -21.06 -27.70 5.68
C LEU A 489 -22.59 -27.83 5.82
N GLU A 490 -23.09 -28.73 6.67
CA GLU A 490 -24.52 -28.85 6.93
C GLU A 490 -25.08 -27.75 7.85
N VAL A 491 -24.22 -26.93 8.46
CA VAL A 491 -24.63 -25.79 9.28
C VAL A 491 -25.39 -24.78 8.40
N GLU A 492 -26.58 -24.38 8.84
CA GLU A 492 -27.53 -23.59 8.04
C GLU A 492 -26.91 -22.30 7.46
N GLN A 493 -26.05 -21.62 8.22
CA GLN A 493 -25.33 -20.43 7.80
C GLN A 493 -24.33 -20.72 6.67
N LEU A 494 -23.64 -21.87 6.73
CA LEU A 494 -22.67 -22.28 5.73
C LEU A 494 -23.36 -22.86 4.48
N LYS A 495 -24.56 -23.45 4.61
CA LYS A 495 -25.38 -23.87 3.46
C LYS A 495 -25.80 -22.72 2.54
N GLN A 496 -25.97 -21.52 3.09
CA GLN A 496 -26.30 -20.33 2.31
C GLN A 496 -25.12 -19.88 1.43
N ILE A 497 -23.89 -20.16 1.87
CA ILE A 497 -22.65 -19.83 1.16
C ILE A 497 -22.24 -20.97 0.22
N PHE A 498 -22.34 -22.21 0.70
CA PHE A 498 -21.89 -23.42 0.03
C PHE A 498 -23.10 -24.26 -0.38
N THR A 499 -23.69 -23.94 -1.54
CA THR A 499 -24.70 -24.83 -2.14
C THR A 499 -24.01 -26.10 -2.65
N SER A 500 -24.63 -27.26 -2.44
CA SER A 500 -24.02 -28.58 -2.71
C SER A 500 -23.66 -28.83 -4.17
N GLU A 501 -24.13 -27.99 -5.10
CA GLU A 501 -23.82 -28.08 -6.53
C GLU A 501 -22.64 -27.19 -6.95
N GLU A 502 -22.23 -26.20 -6.15
CA GLU A 502 -21.21 -25.20 -6.54
C GLU A 502 -19.80 -25.47 -5.98
N VAL A 503 -19.65 -26.34 -4.96
CA VAL A 503 -18.37 -26.57 -4.27
C VAL A 503 -18.02 -28.06 -4.20
N ASP A 504 -16.94 -28.47 -4.88
CA ASP A 504 -16.37 -29.82 -4.77
C ASP A 504 -15.25 -29.88 -3.71
N LEU A 505 -15.59 -30.33 -2.51
CA LEU A 505 -14.64 -30.55 -1.40
C LEU A 505 -14.06 -31.97 -1.36
N SER A 506 -14.23 -32.76 -2.42
CA SER A 506 -13.58 -34.06 -2.49
C SER A 506 -12.05 -33.94 -2.59
N ASN A 507 -11.35 -34.96 -2.09
CA ASN A 507 -9.89 -35.12 -2.19
C ASN A 507 -9.04 -34.06 -1.45
N ILE A 508 -9.54 -33.45 -0.39
CA ILE A 508 -8.74 -32.59 0.50
C ILE A 508 -7.79 -33.45 1.33
N SER A 509 -6.49 -33.11 1.30
CA SER A 509 -5.46 -33.70 2.14
C SER A 509 -5.36 -32.93 3.44
N PHE A 510 -6.02 -33.40 4.49
CA PHE A 510 -5.98 -32.74 5.80
C PHE A 510 -4.55 -32.60 6.34
N LYS A 511 -3.65 -33.54 6.02
CA LYS A 511 -2.22 -33.35 6.31
C LYS A 511 -1.66 -32.04 5.71
N GLN A 512 -1.92 -31.79 4.44
CA GLN A 512 -1.47 -30.55 3.77
C GLN A 512 -2.23 -29.34 4.30
N GLU A 513 -3.52 -29.48 4.57
CA GLU A 513 -4.37 -28.42 5.10
C GLU A 513 -3.86 -27.91 6.46
N PHE A 514 -3.54 -28.82 7.38
CA PHE A 514 -2.96 -28.46 8.67
C PHE A 514 -1.59 -27.78 8.50
N THR A 515 -0.70 -28.28 7.64
CA THR A 515 0.57 -27.58 7.34
C THR A 515 0.34 -26.17 6.77
N ALA A 516 -0.62 -26.01 5.88
CA ALA A 516 -1.00 -24.71 5.32
C ALA A 516 -1.59 -23.77 6.37
N LEU A 517 -2.38 -24.27 7.33
CA LEU A 517 -2.88 -23.48 8.48
C LEU A 517 -1.74 -22.95 9.34
N GLY A 518 -0.67 -23.73 9.54
CA GLY A 518 0.52 -23.27 10.25
C GLY A 518 1.24 -22.11 9.52
N ASN A 519 1.36 -22.21 8.19
CA ASN A 519 1.91 -21.12 7.36
C ASN A 519 0.99 -19.89 7.34
N LEU A 520 -0.33 -20.10 7.33
CA LEU A 520 -1.31 -19.01 7.40
C LEU A 520 -1.22 -18.27 8.74
N TYR A 521 -1.08 -18.99 9.85
CA TYR A 521 -0.88 -18.38 11.16
C TYR A 521 0.40 -17.52 11.18
N GLU A 522 1.52 -18.03 10.66
CA GLU A 522 2.76 -17.26 10.54
C GLU A 522 2.56 -15.98 9.72
N ALA A 523 1.92 -16.09 8.56
CA ALA A 523 1.66 -14.94 7.71
C ALA A 523 0.72 -13.92 8.38
N PHE A 524 -0.33 -14.38 9.07
CA PHE A 524 -1.24 -13.53 9.83
C PHE A 524 -0.56 -12.87 11.04
N HIS A 525 0.27 -13.60 11.77
CA HIS A 525 1.07 -13.06 12.88
C HIS A 525 1.99 -11.94 12.40
N ASN A 526 2.64 -12.14 11.24
CA ASN A 526 3.54 -11.16 10.64
C ASN A 526 2.83 -9.88 10.19
N LEU A 527 1.50 -9.90 9.96
CA LEU A 527 0.72 -8.67 9.72
C LEU A 527 0.73 -7.73 10.94
N GLY A 528 0.95 -8.25 12.15
CA GLY A 528 0.98 -7.45 13.38
C GLY A 528 -0.40 -7.06 13.93
N VAL A 529 -1.49 -7.60 13.38
CA VAL A 529 -2.86 -7.27 13.78
C VAL A 529 -3.20 -7.94 15.13
N ARG A 530 -3.36 -7.13 16.18
CA ARG A 530 -3.66 -7.59 17.55
C ARG A 530 -5.11 -7.35 18.01
N THR A 531 -5.97 -6.86 17.12
CA THR A 531 -7.38 -6.55 17.40
C THR A 531 -8.30 -7.34 16.48
N THR A 532 -9.52 -7.61 16.94
CA THR A 532 -10.60 -8.23 16.15
C THR A 532 -11.58 -7.21 15.59
N LYS A 533 -11.48 -5.94 16.00
CA LYS A 533 -12.31 -4.85 15.49
C LYS A 533 -11.63 -4.23 14.28
N LEU A 534 -12.31 -4.27 13.13
CA LEU A 534 -11.79 -3.74 11.86
C LEU A 534 -11.31 -2.28 11.97
N LYS A 535 -12.07 -1.42 12.66
CA LYS A 535 -11.75 0.01 12.87
C LYS A 535 -10.49 0.27 13.71
N ASP A 536 -10.08 -0.71 14.53
CA ASP A 536 -8.92 -0.56 15.42
C ASP A 536 -7.63 -1.08 14.76
N ILE A 537 -7.69 -1.59 13.52
CA ILE A 537 -6.54 -2.13 12.79
C ILE A 537 -5.73 -0.97 12.19
N PRO A 538 -4.42 -0.85 12.48
CA PRO A 538 -3.57 0.20 11.90
C PRO A 538 -3.13 -0.19 10.47
N PHE A 539 -4.06 -0.08 9.51
CA PHE A 539 -3.82 -0.48 8.11
C PHE A 539 -2.65 0.26 7.45
N ASP A 540 -2.37 1.49 7.88
CA ASP A 540 -1.24 2.33 7.45
C ASP A 540 0.13 1.73 7.84
N GLN A 541 0.19 0.92 8.90
CA GLN A 541 1.43 0.33 9.41
C GLN A 541 1.72 -1.07 8.85
N ILE A 542 0.80 -1.66 8.09
CA ILE A 542 0.96 -3.00 7.51
C ILE A 542 1.68 -2.89 6.17
N GLU A 543 2.86 -3.48 6.04
CA GLU A 543 3.60 -3.49 4.76
C GLU A 543 2.90 -4.37 3.70
N ASP A 544 2.93 -3.95 2.43
CA ASP A 544 2.28 -4.67 1.31
C ASP A 544 2.79 -6.10 1.14
N GLU A 545 4.10 -6.31 1.32
CA GLU A 545 4.75 -7.62 1.22
C GLU A 545 4.15 -8.62 2.22
N LYS A 546 3.70 -8.15 3.38
CA LYS A 546 3.05 -8.97 4.41
C LYS A 546 1.62 -9.37 4.00
N ILE A 547 0.87 -8.47 3.35
CA ILE A 547 -0.45 -8.78 2.77
C ILE A 547 -0.31 -9.80 1.63
N ILE A 548 0.71 -9.66 0.79
CA ILE A 548 1.00 -10.63 -0.29
C ILE A 548 1.34 -12.00 0.29
N ALA A 549 2.21 -12.06 1.32
CA ALA A 549 2.55 -13.30 2.00
C ALA A 549 1.32 -13.97 2.64
N PHE A 550 0.45 -13.19 3.30
CA PHE A 550 -0.81 -13.64 3.87
C PHE A 550 -1.77 -14.18 2.80
N SER A 551 -1.94 -13.45 1.69
CA SER A 551 -2.81 -13.85 0.57
C SER A 551 -2.37 -15.18 -0.06
N ASN A 552 -1.07 -15.34 -0.27
CA ASN A 552 -0.50 -16.60 -0.76
C ASN A 552 -0.69 -17.74 0.25
N ALA A 553 -0.44 -17.49 1.54
CA ALA A 553 -0.64 -18.50 2.57
C ALA A 553 -2.13 -18.92 2.71
N LEU A 554 -3.04 -17.96 2.60
CA LEU A 554 -4.49 -18.19 2.62
C LEU A 554 -4.93 -19.03 1.42
N TYR A 555 -4.47 -18.69 0.21
CA TYR A 555 -4.82 -19.45 -0.99
C TYR A 555 -4.11 -20.81 -1.10
N ASN A 556 -3.07 -21.07 -0.31
CA ASN A 556 -2.44 -22.40 -0.27
C ASN A 556 -3.30 -23.45 0.46
N LEU A 557 -4.34 -23.03 1.19
CA LEU A 557 -5.35 -23.93 1.76
C LEU A 557 -6.23 -24.50 0.65
N GLN A 558 -6.32 -25.83 0.55
CA GLN A 558 -7.11 -26.50 -0.47
C GLN A 558 -8.59 -26.19 -0.29
N LEU A 559 -9.04 -26.02 0.97
CA LEU A 559 -10.40 -25.60 1.26
C LEU A 559 -10.69 -24.22 0.68
N VAL A 560 -9.77 -23.26 0.83
CA VAL A 560 -9.92 -21.91 0.28
C VAL A 560 -9.98 -21.98 -1.24
N GLN A 561 -9.02 -22.65 -1.90
CA GLN A 561 -9.01 -22.80 -3.37
C GLN A 561 -10.33 -23.30 -3.94
N LYS A 562 -10.95 -24.28 -3.27
CA LYS A 562 -12.21 -24.89 -3.70
C LYS A 562 -13.45 -24.06 -3.34
N THR A 563 -13.34 -23.12 -2.40
CA THR A 563 -14.48 -22.33 -1.89
C THR A 563 -14.43 -20.85 -2.29
N THR A 564 -13.28 -20.31 -2.71
CA THR A 564 -13.12 -18.88 -3.02
C THR A 564 -14.22 -18.31 -3.93
N PRO A 565 -14.58 -18.92 -5.07
CA PRO A 565 -15.63 -18.36 -5.93
C PRO A 565 -16.99 -18.24 -5.22
N ALA A 566 -17.36 -19.24 -4.40
CA ALA A 566 -18.61 -19.25 -3.65
C ALA A 566 -18.60 -18.23 -2.51
N VAL A 567 -17.49 -18.13 -1.77
CA VAL A 567 -17.32 -17.15 -0.69
C VAL A 567 -17.38 -15.73 -1.24
N ILE A 568 -16.64 -15.45 -2.32
CA ILE A 568 -16.62 -14.11 -2.93
C ILE A 568 -17.99 -13.78 -3.53
N GLY A 569 -18.65 -14.73 -4.19
CA GLY A 569 -20.01 -14.55 -4.66
C GLY A 569 -20.97 -14.16 -3.53
N TYR A 570 -20.89 -14.86 -2.39
CA TYR A 570 -21.70 -14.51 -1.22
C TYR A 570 -21.36 -13.13 -0.64
N VAL A 571 -20.07 -12.76 -0.56
CA VAL A 571 -19.62 -11.44 -0.10
C VAL A 571 -20.18 -10.33 -0.98
N VAL A 572 -20.10 -10.49 -2.30
CA VAL A 572 -20.63 -9.52 -3.27
C VAL A 572 -22.14 -9.38 -3.14
N GLU A 573 -22.87 -10.48 -2.98
CA GLU A 573 -24.34 -10.46 -2.94
C GLU A 573 -24.94 -9.98 -1.59
N ASN A 574 -24.25 -10.22 -0.47
CA ASN A 574 -24.87 -10.08 0.85
C ASN A 574 -24.12 -9.17 1.83
N LEU A 575 -22.85 -8.83 1.55
CA LEU A 575 -21.99 -8.09 2.49
C LEU A 575 -21.47 -6.77 1.93
N LEU A 576 -21.32 -6.62 0.61
CA LEU A 576 -20.97 -5.34 0.00
C LEU A 576 -22.18 -4.40 -0.01
N PRO A 577 -21.96 -3.07 0.16
CA PRO A 577 -23.01 -2.07 -0.06
C PRO A 577 -23.58 -2.16 -1.48
N ASP A 578 -24.88 -1.88 -1.65
CA ASP A 578 -25.56 -1.95 -2.95
C ASP A 578 -24.86 -1.06 -4.00
N GLU A 579 -24.29 0.06 -3.57
CA GLU A 579 -23.52 0.98 -4.40
C GLU A 579 -22.32 0.32 -5.05
N VAL A 580 -21.67 -0.64 -4.38
CA VAL A 580 -20.48 -1.34 -4.91
C VAL A 580 -20.85 -2.70 -5.53
N ALA A 581 -21.81 -3.40 -4.93
CA ALA A 581 -22.26 -4.72 -5.37
C ALA A 581 -22.86 -4.71 -6.79
N ASN A 582 -23.58 -3.63 -7.15
CA ASN A 582 -24.20 -3.48 -8.47
C ASN A 582 -23.19 -3.40 -9.62
N TYR A 583 -21.91 -3.13 -9.33
CA TYR A 583 -20.87 -3.05 -10.34
C TYR A 583 -20.14 -4.38 -10.59
N ILE A 584 -20.38 -5.42 -9.80
CA ILE A 584 -19.68 -6.72 -9.92
C ILE A 584 -20.66 -7.78 -10.45
N ASP A 585 -20.47 -8.24 -11.70
CA ASP A 585 -21.27 -9.34 -12.25
C ASP A 585 -20.89 -10.72 -11.63
N ARG A 586 -21.90 -11.51 -11.28
CA ARG A 586 -21.75 -12.87 -10.74
C ARG A 586 -21.07 -13.82 -11.73
N GLN A 587 -21.27 -13.65 -13.04
CA GLN A 587 -20.56 -14.47 -14.03
C GLN A 587 -19.05 -14.17 -14.02
N THR A 588 -18.68 -12.92 -13.76
CA THR A 588 -17.28 -12.50 -13.63
C THR A 588 -16.59 -13.23 -12.49
N VAL A 589 -17.20 -13.31 -11.30
CA VAL A 589 -16.63 -14.02 -10.13
C VAL A 589 -16.31 -15.50 -10.44
N LYS A 590 -17.13 -16.16 -11.27
CA LYS A 590 -16.93 -17.56 -11.67
C LYS A 590 -15.80 -17.75 -12.70
N ASN A 591 -15.54 -16.74 -13.52
CA ASN A 591 -14.56 -16.79 -14.61
C ASN A 591 -13.17 -16.29 -14.20
N VAL A 592 -13.03 -15.70 -13.00
CA VAL A 592 -11.74 -15.27 -12.45
C VAL A 592 -10.83 -16.45 -12.17
N ASN A 593 -9.57 -16.35 -12.61
CA ASN A 593 -8.52 -17.30 -12.28
C ASN A 593 -7.98 -17.03 -10.87
N TRP A 594 -8.71 -17.48 -9.85
CA TRP A 594 -8.35 -17.30 -8.45
C TRP A 594 -6.94 -17.83 -8.15
N ASN A 595 -6.12 -16.96 -7.55
CA ASN A 595 -4.78 -17.30 -7.08
C ASN A 595 -4.35 -16.32 -5.98
N GLY A 596 -3.18 -16.54 -5.37
CA GLY A 596 -2.66 -15.68 -4.32
C GLY A 596 -2.40 -14.23 -4.75
N ARG A 597 -2.08 -13.99 -6.03
CA ARG A 597 -1.95 -12.64 -6.60
C ARG A 597 -3.31 -11.95 -6.67
N GLU A 598 -4.33 -12.62 -7.20
CA GLU A 598 -5.70 -12.07 -7.27
C GLU A 598 -6.21 -11.63 -5.89
N ILE A 599 -6.07 -12.50 -4.89
CA ILE A 599 -6.45 -12.18 -3.51
C ILE A 599 -5.60 -11.04 -2.96
N SER A 600 -4.30 -11.00 -3.26
CA SER A 600 -3.43 -9.92 -2.81
C SER A 600 -3.82 -8.57 -3.39
N SER A 601 -4.14 -8.48 -4.68
CA SER A 601 -4.54 -7.23 -5.32
C SER A 601 -5.84 -6.69 -4.71
N ILE A 602 -6.81 -7.57 -4.44
CA ILE A 602 -8.06 -7.20 -3.75
C ILE A 602 -7.79 -6.71 -2.32
N LEU A 603 -6.98 -7.43 -1.54
CA LEU A 603 -6.66 -7.06 -0.16
C LEU A 603 -5.78 -5.80 -0.06
N LEU A 604 -4.88 -5.57 -1.02
CA LEU A 604 -4.05 -4.38 -1.10
C LEU A 604 -4.89 -3.14 -1.46
N LEU A 605 -5.84 -3.28 -2.38
CA LEU A 605 -6.83 -2.23 -2.64
C LEU A 605 -7.68 -1.95 -1.39
N GLY A 606 -8.17 -3.00 -0.73
CA GLY A 606 -8.92 -2.85 0.54
C GLY A 606 -8.10 -2.18 1.64
N LYS A 607 -6.81 -2.52 1.77
CA LYS A 607 -5.88 -1.84 2.67
C LYS A 607 -5.74 -0.36 2.30
N LEU A 608 -5.55 -0.03 1.02
CA LEU A 608 -5.42 1.34 0.53
C LEU A 608 -6.66 2.17 0.89
N ILE A 609 -7.86 1.60 0.68
CA ILE A 609 -9.14 2.22 1.05
C ILE A 609 -9.21 2.50 2.55
N MET A 610 -8.94 1.49 3.38
CA MET A 610 -9.03 1.61 4.84
C MET A 610 -7.95 2.52 5.45
N ALA A 611 -6.71 2.47 4.93
CA ALA A 611 -5.59 3.27 5.46
C ALA A 611 -5.76 4.77 5.21
N ASN A 612 -6.55 5.14 4.19
CA ASN A 612 -6.87 6.53 3.88
C ASN A 612 -8.25 6.98 4.42
N GLY A 613 -8.91 6.17 5.26
CA GLY A 613 -10.19 6.55 5.87
C GLY A 613 -11.37 6.62 4.90
N ALA A 614 -11.22 6.10 3.68
CA ALA A 614 -12.23 6.20 2.63
C ALA A 614 -13.49 5.34 2.87
N ALA A 615 -13.57 4.59 3.97
CA ALA A 615 -14.67 3.66 4.28
C ALA A 615 -15.25 3.84 5.71
N ASP A 616 -15.11 5.03 6.32
CA ASP A 616 -15.49 5.26 7.73
C ASP A 616 -17.01 5.42 7.98
N GLU A 617 -17.69 6.25 7.17
CA GLU A 617 -19.14 6.49 7.22
C GLU A 617 -19.81 6.30 5.85
N ASN A 618 -19.37 7.05 4.84
CA ASN A 618 -19.68 6.86 3.41
C ASN A 618 -18.38 6.61 2.65
N PHE A 619 -18.47 6.01 1.46
CA PHE A 619 -17.30 5.81 0.63
C PHE A 619 -16.79 7.17 0.12
N ASP A 620 -15.59 7.56 0.53
CA ASP A 620 -14.99 8.86 0.22
C ASP A 620 -13.79 8.71 -0.72
N PHE A 621 -14.04 8.90 -2.01
CA PHE A 621 -13.00 8.87 -3.04
C PHE A 621 -11.95 9.98 -2.88
N GLU A 622 -12.26 11.07 -2.17
CA GLU A 622 -11.37 12.21 -2.03
C GLU A 622 -10.05 11.82 -1.37
N ASN A 623 -10.12 10.99 -0.33
CA ASN A 623 -8.94 10.52 0.38
C ASN A 623 -8.12 9.49 -0.43
N LEU A 624 -8.65 9.01 -1.56
CA LEU A 624 -8.01 8.03 -2.46
C LEU A 624 -7.42 8.65 -3.72
N LEU A 625 -7.77 9.88 -4.06
CA LEU A 625 -7.26 10.59 -5.23
C LEU A 625 -6.07 11.48 -4.82
N THR A 626 -4.99 10.87 -4.34
CA THR A 626 -3.72 11.57 -4.08
C THR A 626 -2.61 11.02 -4.98
N GLU A 627 -1.51 11.76 -5.17
CA GLU A 627 -0.41 11.35 -6.06
C GLU A 627 0.12 9.94 -5.73
N ALA A 628 0.33 9.65 -4.44
CA ALA A 628 0.84 8.35 -3.99
C ALA A 628 -0.20 7.21 -4.10
N THR A 629 -1.48 7.50 -3.86
CA THR A 629 -2.56 6.49 -3.84
C THR A 629 -3.06 6.16 -5.24
N THR A 630 -3.05 7.13 -6.15
CA THR A 630 -3.46 6.98 -7.56
C THR A 630 -2.67 5.87 -8.27
N LEU A 631 -1.34 5.89 -8.15
CA LEU A 631 -0.47 4.86 -8.75
C LEU A 631 -0.73 3.47 -8.14
N ALA A 632 -0.82 3.40 -6.80
CA ALA A 632 -1.07 2.14 -6.11
C ALA A 632 -2.44 1.54 -6.50
N MET A 633 -3.46 2.39 -6.59
CA MET A 633 -4.81 2.01 -6.98
C MET A 633 -4.84 1.48 -8.43
N ALA A 634 -4.26 2.23 -9.38
CA ALA A 634 -4.17 1.83 -10.77
C ALA A 634 -3.47 0.46 -10.94
N LYS A 635 -2.39 0.23 -10.19
CA LYS A 635 -1.69 -1.04 -10.16
C LYS A 635 -2.55 -2.17 -9.61
N TYR A 636 -3.11 -2.04 -8.41
CA TYR A 636 -3.86 -3.14 -7.81
C TYR A 636 -5.16 -3.47 -8.56
N MET A 637 -5.83 -2.45 -9.12
CA MET A 637 -7.06 -2.65 -9.89
C MET A 637 -6.80 -3.32 -11.24
N SER A 638 -5.70 -2.98 -11.92
CA SER A 638 -5.32 -3.63 -13.19
C SER A 638 -4.75 -5.04 -13.00
N GLU A 639 -4.09 -5.32 -11.88
CA GLU A 639 -3.56 -6.66 -11.56
C GLU A 639 -4.66 -7.66 -11.15
N SER A 640 -5.81 -7.18 -10.65
CA SER A 640 -6.95 -8.02 -10.30
C SER A 640 -7.84 -8.29 -11.52
N SER A 641 -8.02 -9.57 -11.84
CA SER A 641 -8.93 -10.01 -12.90
C SER A 641 -10.40 -9.73 -12.55
N LEU A 642 -10.77 -9.81 -11.27
CA LEU A 642 -12.12 -9.49 -10.81
C LEU A 642 -12.40 -8.00 -10.99
N ILE A 643 -11.49 -7.14 -10.53
CA ILE A 643 -11.70 -5.68 -10.57
C ILE A 643 -11.60 -5.20 -12.01
N SER A 644 -10.58 -5.62 -12.77
CA SER A 644 -10.36 -5.16 -14.14
C SER A 644 -11.54 -5.44 -15.09
N GLN A 645 -12.21 -6.57 -14.92
CA GLN A 645 -13.40 -6.93 -15.72
C GLN A 645 -14.65 -6.12 -15.34
N ASN A 646 -14.62 -5.37 -14.24
CA ASN A 646 -15.72 -4.52 -13.77
C ASN A 646 -15.33 -3.02 -13.73
N LEU A 647 -14.19 -2.64 -14.31
CA LEU A 647 -13.66 -1.28 -14.24
C LEU A 647 -14.51 -0.24 -14.99
N THR A 648 -15.17 -0.61 -16.09
CA THR A 648 -16.00 0.32 -16.86
C THR A 648 -17.10 0.93 -16.00
N SER A 649 -17.86 0.09 -15.30
CA SER A 649 -18.92 0.54 -14.40
C SER A 649 -18.36 1.31 -13.20
N PHE A 650 -17.19 0.90 -12.68
CA PHE A 650 -16.53 1.60 -11.58
C PHE A 650 -16.05 2.99 -11.97
N VAL A 651 -15.38 3.15 -13.13
CA VAL A 651 -14.90 4.45 -13.62
C VAL A 651 -16.07 5.39 -13.93
N GLN A 652 -17.14 4.86 -14.53
CA GLN A 652 -18.38 5.63 -14.73
C GLN A 652 -19.02 6.03 -13.39
N GLY A 653 -19.01 5.14 -12.39
CA GLY A 653 -19.46 5.43 -11.02
C GLY A 653 -18.64 6.54 -10.37
N LEU A 654 -17.31 6.44 -10.42
CA LEU A 654 -16.37 7.45 -9.91
C LEU A 654 -16.65 8.83 -10.52
N ILE A 655 -16.75 8.90 -11.85
CA ILE A 655 -17.02 10.15 -12.58
C ILE A 655 -18.36 10.76 -12.14
N ASN A 656 -19.40 9.93 -11.98
CA ASN A 656 -20.72 10.40 -11.56
C ASN A 656 -20.77 10.85 -10.10
N GLU A 657 -20.07 10.16 -9.19
CA GLU A 657 -20.05 10.49 -7.76
C GLU A 657 -19.18 11.70 -7.41
N GLN A 658 -18.09 11.93 -8.14
CA GLN A 658 -17.20 13.09 -7.91
C GLN A 658 -17.75 14.40 -8.49
N ASP A 659 -18.94 14.37 -9.11
CA ASP A 659 -19.61 15.53 -9.74
C ASP A 659 -18.72 16.31 -10.72
N ILE A 660 -17.76 15.61 -11.37
CA ILE A 660 -16.86 16.21 -12.36
C ILE A 660 -17.63 16.35 -13.67
N SER A 661 -18.31 17.47 -13.82
CA SER A 661 -19.30 17.76 -14.86
C SER A 661 -18.79 17.51 -16.28
N PHE A 662 -17.57 17.96 -16.62
CA PHE A 662 -16.99 17.78 -17.95
C PHE A 662 -16.55 16.35 -18.31
N LEU A 663 -16.54 15.41 -17.36
CA LEU A 663 -16.24 13.99 -17.61
C LEU A 663 -17.50 13.12 -17.74
N LYS A 664 -18.70 13.65 -17.43
CA LYS A 664 -19.95 12.86 -17.36
C LYS A 664 -20.38 12.23 -18.68
N GLU A 665 -20.00 12.82 -19.81
CA GLU A 665 -20.40 12.36 -21.15
C GLU A 665 -19.37 11.44 -21.82
N ILE A 666 -18.35 10.96 -21.09
CA ILE A 666 -17.32 10.09 -21.65
C ILE A 666 -17.92 8.75 -22.08
N THR A 667 -17.60 8.36 -23.32
CA THR A 667 -17.93 7.05 -23.87
C THR A 667 -16.75 6.09 -23.70
N ILE A 668 -17.03 4.89 -23.18
CA ILE A 668 -16.05 3.80 -23.00
C ILE A 668 -16.52 2.63 -23.85
N GLU A 669 -15.63 2.04 -24.65
CA GLU A 669 -15.93 0.84 -25.44
C GLU A 669 -16.22 -0.36 -24.53
N ASP A 670 -17.22 -1.18 -24.88
CA ASP A 670 -17.70 -2.30 -24.05
C ASP A 670 -16.61 -3.36 -23.78
N ASP A 671 -15.59 -3.48 -24.63
CA ASP A 671 -14.49 -4.47 -24.56
C ASP A 671 -13.11 -3.84 -24.33
N PHE A 672 -13.06 -2.66 -23.73
CA PHE A 672 -11.81 -1.95 -23.47
C PHE A 672 -10.84 -2.73 -22.56
N GLU A 673 -9.60 -2.91 -23.01
CA GLU A 673 -8.54 -3.54 -22.21
C GLU A 673 -7.93 -2.54 -21.21
N TRP A 674 -8.29 -2.70 -19.94
CA TRP A 674 -7.77 -1.88 -18.85
C TRP A 674 -6.29 -2.18 -18.55
N THR A 675 -5.47 -1.13 -18.51
CA THR A 675 -4.04 -1.22 -18.15
C THR A 675 -3.73 -0.31 -16.96
N GLU A 676 -2.65 -0.60 -16.24
CA GLU A 676 -2.16 0.25 -15.14
C GLU A 676 -1.98 1.71 -15.60
N ASN A 677 -1.36 1.94 -16.75
CA ASN A 677 -1.14 3.28 -17.28
C ASN A 677 -2.46 4.00 -17.61
N GLU A 678 -3.43 3.30 -18.21
CA GLU A 678 -4.73 3.92 -18.52
C GLU A 678 -5.46 4.35 -17.25
N LEU A 679 -5.50 3.47 -16.24
CA LEU A 679 -6.13 3.79 -14.96
C LEU A 679 -5.41 4.91 -14.22
N TYR A 680 -4.08 4.90 -14.24
CA TYR A 680 -3.28 5.96 -13.65
C TYR A 680 -3.61 7.31 -14.31
N SER A 681 -3.63 7.36 -15.65
CA SER A 681 -4.01 8.57 -16.38
C SER A 681 -5.42 9.03 -16.04
N ILE A 682 -6.41 8.14 -15.99
CA ILE A 682 -7.80 8.50 -15.64
C ILE A 682 -7.92 9.02 -14.21
N PHE A 683 -7.29 8.35 -13.24
CA PHE A 683 -7.30 8.79 -11.85
C PHE A 683 -6.53 10.10 -11.65
N THR A 684 -5.44 10.34 -12.39
CA THR A 684 -4.72 11.62 -12.39
C THR A 684 -5.60 12.73 -12.97
N VAL A 685 -6.31 12.47 -14.08
CA VAL A 685 -7.29 13.40 -14.64
C VAL A 685 -8.38 13.69 -13.60
N ALA A 686 -8.97 12.68 -12.96
CA ALA A 686 -10.02 12.87 -11.95
C ALA A 686 -9.52 13.64 -10.71
N ARG A 687 -8.30 13.36 -10.24
CA ARG A 687 -7.65 14.06 -9.13
C ARG A 687 -7.49 15.55 -9.45
N ILE A 688 -6.84 15.86 -10.58
CA ILE A 688 -6.56 17.25 -10.95
C ILE A 688 -7.85 17.99 -11.30
N ALA A 689 -8.78 17.33 -12.00
CA ALA A 689 -10.10 17.88 -12.30
C ALA A 689 -10.83 18.30 -11.02
N LYS A 690 -10.79 17.48 -9.98
CA LYS A 690 -11.36 17.82 -8.69
C LYS A 690 -10.65 19.00 -8.02
N ASP A 691 -9.31 19.04 -8.06
CA ASP A 691 -8.54 20.17 -7.52
C ASP A 691 -8.86 21.50 -8.24
N LEU A 692 -9.28 21.42 -9.52
CA LEU A 692 -9.76 22.55 -10.31
C LEU A 692 -11.21 22.95 -10.02
N MET A 693 -11.98 22.14 -9.30
CA MET A 693 -13.36 22.43 -8.92
C MET A 693 -13.41 23.10 -7.55
N ALA A 694 -13.95 24.32 -7.46
CA ALA A 694 -14.20 25.03 -6.20
C ALA A 694 -15.69 25.39 -6.08
N ASN A 695 -16.36 24.94 -5.02
CA ASN A 695 -17.80 25.13 -4.79
C ASN A 695 -18.73 24.59 -5.91
N GLY A 696 -18.27 23.60 -6.69
CA GLY A 696 -19.03 23.02 -7.80
C GLY A 696 -18.90 23.77 -9.13
N GLU A 697 -18.03 24.78 -9.20
CA GLU A 697 -17.67 25.50 -10.42
C GLU A 697 -16.18 25.30 -10.71
N ILE A 698 -15.78 25.41 -11.98
CA ILE A 698 -14.38 25.29 -12.38
C ILE A 698 -13.65 26.59 -12.04
N ASP A 699 -12.65 26.53 -11.16
CA ASP A 699 -11.85 27.68 -10.75
C ASP A 699 -10.45 27.64 -11.38
N PHE A 700 -10.33 28.22 -12.57
CA PHE A 700 -9.04 28.36 -13.23
C PHE A 700 -8.13 29.41 -12.59
N ALA A 701 -8.62 30.34 -11.76
CA ALA A 701 -7.78 31.42 -11.22
C ALA A 701 -6.68 30.88 -10.28
N ASN A 702 -6.92 29.75 -9.64
CA ASN A 702 -5.97 29.11 -8.73
C ASN A 702 -5.18 27.94 -9.37
N ALA A 703 -5.41 27.66 -10.65
CA ALA A 703 -4.75 26.57 -11.38
C ALA A 703 -3.28 26.90 -11.71
N ARG A 704 -2.34 26.09 -11.23
CA ARG A 704 -0.90 26.26 -11.54
C ARG A 704 -0.55 25.69 -12.91
N GLU A 705 0.43 26.30 -13.58
CA GLU A 705 0.96 25.85 -14.89
C GLU A 705 1.41 24.40 -14.87
N GLU A 706 2.15 24.00 -13.83
CA GLU A 706 2.65 22.64 -13.65
C GLU A 706 1.48 21.63 -13.54
N THR A 707 0.41 22.01 -12.84
CA THR A 707 -0.79 21.16 -12.65
C THR A 707 -1.58 21.00 -13.94
N LEU A 708 -1.72 22.07 -14.73
CA LEU A 708 -2.37 21.98 -16.05
C LEU A 708 -1.53 21.20 -17.06
N SER A 709 -0.19 21.28 -16.97
CA SER A 709 0.70 20.46 -17.79
C SER A 709 0.59 18.97 -17.42
N GLU A 710 0.54 18.65 -16.12
CA GLU A 710 0.30 17.28 -15.66
C GLU A 710 -1.07 16.75 -16.12
N LEU A 711 -2.11 17.59 -16.08
CA LEU A 711 -3.43 17.24 -16.60
C LEU A 711 -3.36 16.95 -18.11
N ALA A 712 -2.70 17.81 -18.89
CA ALA A 712 -2.56 17.63 -20.32
C ALA A 712 -1.82 16.33 -20.68
N GLU A 713 -0.74 16.00 -19.98
CA GLU A 713 0.00 14.74 -20.13
C GLU A 713 -0.91 13.55 -19.79
N ALA A 714 -1.64 13.60 -18.68
CA ALA A 714 -2.55 12.53 -18.28
C ALA A 714 -3.69 12.32 -19.30
N MET A 715 -4.29 13.41 -19.79
CA MET A 715 -5.34 13.38 -20.81
C MET A 715 -4.83 12.83 -22.15
N ALA A 716 -3.61 13.17 -22.55
CA ALA A 716 -2.98 12.67 -23.78
C ALA A 716 -2.62 11.17 -23.70
N ASN A 717 -2.18 10.72 -22.51
CA ASN A 717 -1.76 9.34 -22.28
C ASN A 717 -2.94 8.35 -22.14
N SER A 718 -4.13 8.83 -21.75
CA SER A 718 -5.33 7.98 -21.69
C SER A 718 -6.00 7.87 -23.05
N LYS A 719 -6.26 6.64 -23.49
CA LYS A 719 -7.02 6.34 -24.72
C LYS A 719 -8.50 6.73 -24.57
N ILE A 720 -9.07 6.52 -23.40
CA ILE A 720 -10.47 6.86 -23.10
C ILE A 720 -10.63 8.38 -23.11
N ILE A 721 -9.76 9.12 -22.42
CA ILE A 721 -9.85 10.59 -22.38
C ILE A 721 -9.54 11.18 -23.75
N SER A 722 -8.45 10.76 -24.42
CA SER A 722 -8.06 11.30 -25.72
C SER A 722 -9.12 11.13 -26.81
N SER A 723 -9.87 10.03 -26.80
CA SER A 723 -10.99 9.81 -27.72
C SER A 723 -12.24 10.64 -27.40
N ASN A 724 -12.32 11.23 -26.21
CA ASN A 724 -13.42 12.07 -25.73
C ASN A 724 -13.01 13.56 -25.52
N LEU A 725 -11.85 14.01 -26.01
CA LEU A 725 -11.37 15.38 -25.77
C LEU A 725 -12.28 16.48 -26.33
N THR A 726 -12.93 16.25 -27.47
CA THR A 726 -13.86 17.23 -28.05
C THR A 726 -15.05 17.52 -27.12
N PRO A 727 -15.86 16.53 -26.69
CA PRO A 727 -16.94 16.79 -25.74
C PRO A 727 -16.44 17.27 -24.38
N ILE A 728 -15.28 16.80 -23.91
CA ILE A 728 -14.66 17.27 -22.66
C ILE A 728 -14.38 18.78 -22.73
N PHE A 729 -13.64 19.25 -23.74
CA PHE A 729 -13.30 20.67 -23.85
C PHE A 729 -14.52 21.54 -24.19
N THR A 730 -15.48 21.02 -24.95
CA THR A 730 -16.73 21.74 -25.22
C THR A 730 -17.50 21.98 -23.92
N THR A 731 -17.60 20.96 -23.06
CA THR A 731 -18.27 21.07 -21.76
C THR A 731 -17.49 21.98 -20.82
N LEU A 732 -16.17 21.78 -20.70
CA LEU A 732 -15.28 22.56 -19.85
C LEU A 732 -15.29 24.06 -20.20
N VAL A 733 -15.40 24.42 -21.48
CA VAL A 733 -15.57 25.82 -21.88
C VAL A 733 -16.97 26.32 -21.59
N SER A 734 -18.02 25.54 -21.88
CA SER A 734 -19.40 25.96 -21.61
C SER A 734 -19.74 26.13 -20.13
N GLU A 735 -19.04 25.41 -19.26
CA GLU A 735 -19.22 25.46 -17.80
C GLU A 735 -18.23 26.38 -17.10
N SER A 736 -17.19 26.84 -17.80
CA SER A 736 -16.35 27.93 -17.32
C SER A 736 -16.99 29.26 -17.68
N ASP A 737 -16.76 30.29 -16.86
CA ASP A 737 -17.21 31.66 -17.13
C ASP A 737 -16.31 32.32 -18.19
N VAL A 738 -16.08 31.61 -19.31
CA VAL A 738 -15.16 31.98 -20.38
C VAL A 738 -15.93 32.01 -21.70
N ASP A 739 -15.99 33.17 -22.35
CA ASP A 739 -16.66 33.36 -23.64
C ASP A 739 -15.76 32.91 -24.80
N LEU A 740 -15.55 31.59 -24.94
CA LEU A 740 -14.81 30.98 -26.04
C LEU A 740 -15.70 30.01 -26.82
N ASP A 741 -15.94 30.28 -28.11
CA ASP A 741 -16.60 29.31 -29.00
C ASP A 741 -15.56 28.35 -29.61
N ILE A 742 -15.32 27.22 -28.92
CA ILE A 742 -14.41 26.18 -29.40
C ILE A 742 -15.11 25.29 -30.43
N THR A 743 -14.64 25.33 -31.68
CA THR A 743 -15.02 24.39 -32.73
C THR A 743 -13.85 23.49 -33.11
N VAL A 744 -13.99 22.18 -32.88
CA VAL A 744 -12.98 21.18 -33.26
C VAL A 744 -13.37 20.50 -34.58
N LYS A 745 -12.41 20.37 -35.50
CA LYS A 745 -12.61 19.65 -36.77
C LYS A 745 -12.70 18.13 -36.52
N ASN A 746 -13.54 17.43 -37.28
CA ASN A 746 -13.75 15.98 -37.11
C ASN A 746 -12.49 15.12 -37.27
N ASP A 747 -11.44 15.62 -37.93
CA ASP A 747 -10.17 14.94 -38.19
C ASP A 747 -9.00 15.53 -37.38
N PHE A 748 -9.29 16.31 -36.34
CA PHE A 748 -8.28 16.95 -35.51
C PHE A 748 -7.46 15.92 -34.72
N VAL A 749 -6.13 16.08 -34.72
CA VAL A 749 -5.21 15.21 -33.97
C VAL A 749 -4.86 15.87 -32.65
N TRP A 750 -5.38 15.31 -31.57
CA TRP A 750 -5.05 15.75 -30.22
C TRP A 750 -3.60 15.39 -29.87
N THR A 751 -2.85 16.39 -29.42
CA THR A 751 -1.48 16.22 -28.90
C THR A 751 -1.41 16.79 -27.50
N GLU A 752 -0.50 16.27 -26.66
CA GLU A 752 -0.25 16.83 -25.32
C GLU A 752 0.00 18.35 -25.38
N ARG A 753 0.78 18.80 -26.38
CA ARG A 753 1.06 20.22 -26.62
C ARG A 753 -0.21 21.03 -26.85
N GLU A 754 -1.12 20.55 -27.71
CA GLU A 754 -2.38 21.24 -27.97
C GLU A 754 -3.30 21.24 -26.74
N ILE A 755 -3.42 20.11 -26.03
CA ILE A 755 -4.25 19.98 -24.82
C ILE A 755 -3.76 20.96 -23.75
N ASN A 756 -2.44 21.02 -23.54
CA ASN A 756 -1.83 21.98 -22.61
C ASN A 756 -2.09 23.41 -23.06
N ALA A 757 -1.84 23.74 -24.33
CA ALA A 757 -2.08 25.09 -24.86
C ALA A 757 -3.54 25.53 -24.65
N ILE A 758 -4.52 24.64 -24.87
CA ILE A 758 -5.94 24.93 -24.62
C ILE A 758 -6.21 25.20 -23.14
N LEU A 759 -5.78 24.30 -22.23
CA LEU A 759 -6.00 24.46 -20.79
C LEU A 759 -5.37 25.75 -20.25
N GLN A 760 -4.16 26.07 -20.69
CA GLN A 760 -3.45 27.29 -20.29
C GLN A 760 -4.13 28.53 -20.87
N SER A 761 -4.60 28.45 -22.13
CA SER A 761 -5.37 29.54 -22.75
C SER A 761 -6.65 29.83 -21.98
N ILE A 762 -7.43 28.79 -21.64
CA ILE A 762 -8.67 28.93 -20.85
C ILE A 762 -8.35 29.56 -19.50
N ARG A 763 -7.25 29.16 -18.84
CA ARG A 763 -6.80 29.80 -17.61
C ARG A 763 -6.51 31.29 -17.79
N ILE A 764 -5.78 31.65 -18.84
CA ILE A 764 -5.45 33.06 -19.12
C ILE A 764 -6.74 33.84 -19.35
N VAL A 765 -7.65 33.38 -20.22
CA VAL A 765 -8.92 34.07 -20.47
C VAL A 765 -9.75 34.22 -19.19
N TYR A 766 -9.85 33.17 -18.38
CA TYR A 766 -10.52 33.23 -17.09
C TYR A 766 -9.87 34.25 -16.13
N THR A 767 -8.54 34.31 -16.08
CA THR A 767 -7.79 35.27 -15.23
C THR A 767 -8.05 36.72 -15.63
N TYR A 768 -8.27 36.96 -16.93
CA TYR A 768 -8.64 38.27 -17.47
C TYR A 768 -10.16 38.51 -17.44
N GLY A 769 -10.95 37.75 -16.67
CA GLY A 769 -12.36 38.01 -16.46
C GLY A 769 -13.29 37.41 -17.53
N GLY A 770 -12.83 36.37 -18.23
CA GLY A 770 -13.69 35.48 -19.01
C GLY A 770 -14.00 35.94 -20.43
N ASP A 771 -13.99 37.25 -20.71
CA ASP A 771 -14.26 37.80 -22.03
C ASP A 771 -12.98 37.92 -22.88
N ILE A 772 -13.05 37.53 -24.15
CA ILE A 772 -11.97 37.69 -25.13
C ILE A 772 -11.58 39.17 -25.26
N SER A 773 -12.51 40.10 -25.06
CA SER A 773 -12.22 41.53 -25.11
C SER A 773 -11.27 42.01 -24.00
N ASN A 774 -11.10 41.24 -22.93
CA ASN A 774 -10.16 41.58 -21.87
C ASN A 774 -8.74 41.07 -22.17
N LEU A 775 -8.57 40.31 -23.26
CA LEU A 775 -7.27 39.81 -23.71
C LEU A 775 -6.46 40.85 -24.49
N PHE A 776 -6.98 42.06 -24.65
CA PHE A 776 -6.31 43.11 -25.36
C PHE A 776 -5.25 43.78 -24.46
N GLY A 777 -3.98 43.74 -24.88
CA GLY A 777 -2.87 44.29 -24.09
C GLY A 777 -2.29 43.37 -23.02
N ILE A 778 -2.59 42.07 -23.09
CA ILE A 778 -1.94 41.04 -22.28
C ILE A 778 -0.45 40.88 -22.63
N SER A 779 0.31 40.20 -21.76
CA SER A 779 1.75 40.06 -21.94
C SER A 779 2.11 39.22 -23.18
N ASP A 780 3.29 39.46 -23.75
CA ASP A 780 3.81 38.66 -24.88
C ASP A 780 3.88 37.15 -24.56
N GLU A 781 4.08 36.81 -23.29
CA GLU A 781 4.13 35.44 -22.78
C GLU A 781 2.74 34.81 -22.83
N ASP A 782 1.71 35.51 -22.37
CA ASP A 782 0.31 35.05 -22.44
C ASP A 782 -0.17 34.90 -23.89
N ILE A 783 0.20 35.83 -24.78
CA ILE A 783 -0.11 35.73 -26.21
C ILE A 783 0.59 34.50 -26.82
N ASN A 784 1.81 34.16 -26.39
CA ASN A 784 2.49 32.95 -26.90
C ASN A 784 1.71 31.69 -26.54
N VAL A 785 1.21 31.60 -25.31
CA VAL A 785 0.42 30.46 -24.84
C VAL A 785 -0.90 30.36 -25.58
N ILE A 786 -1.63 31.47 -25.71
CA ILE A 786 -2.93 31.51 -26.40
C ILE A 786 -2.80 31.10 -27.87
N LEU A 787 -1.80 31.63 -28.56
CA LEU A 787 -1.60 31.39 -29.98
C LEU A 787 -0.87 30.07 -30.28
N GLU A 788 -0.44 29.34 -29.26
CA GLU A 788 0.12 27.99 -29.43
C GLU A 788 -0.97 26.97 -29.79
N SER A 789 -2.22 27.17 -29.36
CA SER A 789 -3.34 26.30 -29.73
C SER A 789 -3.94 26.70 -31.08
N GLU A 790 -4.03 25.75 -32.01
CA GLU A 790 -4.77 25.94 -33.26
C GLU A 790 -6.25 26.22 -32.99
N ILE A 791 -6.82 25.50 -32.01
CA ILE A 791 -8.23 25.59 -31.65
C ILE A 791 -8.57 26.98 -31.07
N ILE A 792 -7.80 27.47 -30.11
CA ILE A 792 -8.04 28.79 -29.49
C ILE A 792 -7.77 29.91 -30.48
N THR A 793 -6.71 29.81 -31.28
CA THR A 793 -6.43 30.76 -32.37
C THR A 793 -7.63 30.84 -33.32
N GLN A 794 -8.21 29.71 -33.70
CA GLN A 794 -9.38 29.68 -34.58
C GLN A 794 -10.64 30.26 -33.90
N ALA A 795 -10.85 30.01 -32.60
CA ALA A 795 -11.93 30.57 -31.82
C ALA A 795 -11.83 32.12 -31.76
N MET A 796 -10.64 32.66 -31.51
CA MET A 796 -10.40 34.11 -31.51
C MET A 796 -10.60 34.73 -32.89
N ILE A 797 -10.13 34.09 -33.96
CA ILE A 797 -10.41 34.54 -35.33
C ILE A 797 -11.92 34.58 -35.54
N ASN A 798 -12.64 33.51 -35.18
CA ASN A 798 -14.09 33.45 -35.31
C ASN A 798 -14.78 34.58 -34.54
N TYR A 799 -14.37 34.85 -33.30
CA TYR A 799 -14.87 35.98 -32.51
C TYR A 799 -14.76 37.30 -33.29
N PHE A 800 -13.56 37.67 -33.78
CA PHE A 800 -13.39 38.93 -34.52
C PHE A 800 -14.24 38.99 -35.79
N TYR A 801 -14.46 37.88 -36.50
CA TYR A 801 -15.36 37.88 -37.66
C TYR A 801 -16.83 37.97 -37.30
N GLU A 802 -17.27 37.37 -36.21
CA GLU A 802 -18.67 37.43 -35.80
C GLU A 802 -19.00 38.82 -35.23
N TYR A 803 -18.11 39.39 -34.43
CA TYR A 803 -18.29 40.69 -33.79
C TYR A 803 -18.08 41.90 -34.73
N THR A 804 -17.51 41.72 -35.93
CA THR A 804 -17.36 42.80 -36.94
C THR A 804 -18.44 42.80 -38.03
N LYS A 805 -19.37 41.83 -38.01
CA LYS A 805 -20.51 41.78 -38.94
C LYS A 805 -21.47 42.96 -38.75
N GLU A 806 -22.16 43.34 -39.81
CA GLU A 806 -23.18 44.40 -39.79
C GLU A 806 -24.18 44.19 -38.64
N GLY A 807 -24.19 45.13 -37.69
CA GLY A 807 -25.05 45.10 -36.49
C GLY A 807 -24.44 44.48 -35.23
N ALA A 808 -23.18 44.02 -35.25
CA ALA A 808 -22.43 43.56 -34.07
C ALA A 808 -21.53 44.65 -33.47
N ASP A 809 -21.02 44.44 -32.26
CA ASP A 809 -20.42 45.49 -31.43
C ASP A 809 -19.12 46.10 -31.98
N LEU A 810 -18.33 45.33 -32.75
CA LEU A 810 -17.09 45.82 -33.37
C LEU A 810 -17.31 46.30 -34.81
N HIS A 811 -18.56 46.32 -35.30
CA HIS A 811 -18.88 46.77 -36.65
C HIS A 811 -18.63 48.27 -36.83
N GLY A 812 -17.81 48.63 -37.81
CA GLY A 812 -17.41 50.03 -38.04
C GLY A 812 -16.33 50.53 -37.07
N ILE A 813 -15.99 49.74 -36.04
CA ILE A 813 -14.85 49.98 -35.14
C ILE A 813 -13.61 49.29 -35.68
N LEU A 814 -13.71 47.99 -36.00
CA LEU A 814 -12.63 47.22 -36.61
C LEU A 814 -12.95 46.81 -38.05
N VAL A 815 -11.99 47.04 -38.93
CA VAL A 815 -12.06 46.72 -40.36
C VAL A 815 -11.25 45.46 -40.64
N VAL A 816 -11.93 44.30 -40.69
CA VAL A 816 -11.29 43.00 -40.94
C VAL A 816 -11.41 42.65 -42.43
N ASN A 817 -10.38 43.01 -43.20
CA ASN A 817 -10.30 42.72 -44.65
C ASN A 817 -9.63 41.39 -45.00
N LEU A 818 -9.12 40.66 -44.00
CA LEU A 818 -8.63 39.30 -44.20
C LEU A 818 -9.80 38.33 -44.44
N SER A 819 -9.51 37.13 -44.94
CA SER A 819 -10.49 36.03 -44.96
C SER A 819 -10.33 35.11 -43.75
N LYS A 820 -11.40 34.42 -43.31
CA LYS A 820 -11.37 33.53 -42.12
C LYS A 820 -10.24 32.49 -42.14
N ASN A 821 -9.84 32.05 -43.33
CA ASN A 821 -8.80 31.03 -43.54
C ASN A 821 -7.49 31.61 -44.08
N ASP A 822 -7.28 32.94 -43.96
CA ASP A 822 -6.06 33.57 -44.46
C ASP A 822 -4.85 33.14 -43.60
N PRO A 823 -3.77 32.61 -44.20
CA PRO A 823 -2.60 32.18 -43.43
C PRO A 823 -1.90 33.32 -42.70
N ARG A 824 -2.16 34.59 -43.08
CA ARG A 824 -1.60 35.76 -42.40
C ARG A 824 -2.10 35.92 -40.96
N TRP A 825 -3.22 35.32 -40.58
CA TRP A 825 -3.69 35.34 -39.18
C TRP A 825 -2.69 34.69 -38.21
N TYR A 826 -2.04 33.63 -38.66
CA TYR A 826 -1.22 32.76 -37.83
C TYR A 826 0.25 33.20 -37.81
N ASP A 827 0.89 32.99 -36.67
CA ASP A 827 2.34 33.12 -36.53
C ASP A 827 3.06 32.09 -37.42
N GLN A 828 4.24 32.46 -37.93
CA GLN A 828 5.09 31.56 -38.72
C GLN A 828 6.26 31.06 -37.89
N TYR A 829 6.49 29.75 -37.93
CA TYR A 829 7.51 29.07 -37.12
C TYR A 829 8.51 28.32 -38.00
N GLU A 830 9.79 28.33 -37.59
CA GLU A 830 10.81 27.39 -38.07
C GLU A 830 11.23 26.49 -36.90
N GLY A 831 10.72 25.25 -36.88
CA GLY A 831 10.80 24.41 -35.68
C GLY A 831 9.91 24.99 -34.57
N ASP A 832 10.45 25.11 -33.35
CA ASP A 832 9.75 25.70 -32.20
C ASP A 832 10.00 27.21 -32.04
N VAL A 833 10.71 27.83 -32.99
CA VAL A 833 11.05 29.26 -32.91
C VAL A 833 10.13 30.07 -33.81
N ARG A 834 9.42 31.04 -33.22
CA ARG A 834 8.62 32.02 -33.95
C ARG A 834 9.54 32.89 -34.79
N THR A 835 9.30 32.93 -36.10
CA THR A 835 10.11 33.71 -37.06
C THR A 835 9.39 34.94 -37.57
N LYS A 836 8.05 34.93 -37.57
CA LYS A 836 7.23 36.07 -37.99
C LYS A 836 5.90 36.10 -37.26
N ASP A 837 5.53 37.28 -36.79
CA ASP A 837 4.24 37.52 -36.11
C ASP A 837 3.10 37.54 -37.14
N GLY A 838 2.05 36.78 -36.84
CA GLY A 838 0.78 36.75 -37.54
C GLY A 838 -0.11 37.93 -37.18
N GLU A 839 -1.14 38.16 -37.99
CA GLU A 839 -2.06 39.28 -37.83
C GLU A 839 -2.84 39.22 -36.52
N LEU A 840 -3.19 38.03 -36.02
CA LEU A 840 -3.91 37.93 -34.74
C LEU A 840 -3.07 38.46 -33.58
N ARG A 841 -1.78 38.10 -33.53
CA ARG A 841 -0.84 38.61 -32.52
C ARG A 841 -0.71 40.13 -32.61
N LYS A 842 -0.52 40.64 -33.82
CA LYS A 842 -0.37 42.08 -34.09
C LYS A 842 -1.63 42.84 -33.71
N LEU A 843 -2.81 42.29 -34.02
CA LEU A 843 -4.10 42.85 -33.64
C LEU A 843 -4.24 42.93 -32.12
N ILE A 844 -4.00 41.84 -31.39
CA ILE A 844 -4.09 41.83 -29.91
C ILE A 844 -3.16 42.88 -29.29
N LYS A 845 -1.91 42.96 -29.76
CA LYS A 845 -0.93 43.93 -29.29
C LYS A 845 -1.32 45.38 -29.59
N GLY A 846 -1.69 45.67 -30.84
CA GLY A 846 -2.05 47.02 -31.24
C GLY A 846 -3.36 47.48 -30.60
N LEU A 847 -4.31 46.56 -30.37
CA LEU A 847 -5.53 46.85 -29.61
C LEU A 847 -5.17 47.24 -28.18
N GLY A 848 -4.29 46.48 -27.51
CA GLY A 848 -3.78 46.86 -26.19
C GLY A 848 -3.18 48.27 -26.15
N VAL A 849 -2.42 48.64 -27.19
CA VAL A 849 -1.91 50.01 -27.35
C VAL A 849 -3.03 51.04 -27.50
N LEU A 850 -4.05 50.79 -28.34
CA LEU A 850 -5.16 51.73 -28.60
C LEU A 850 -6.15 51.90 -27.45
N MET A 851 -6.27 50.90 -26.61
CA MET A 851 -7.31 50.85 -25.57
C MET A 851 -6.77 51.23 -24.20
N GLY A 852 -5.52 50.86 -23.87
CA GLY A 852 -4.87 51.31 -22.65
C GLY A 852 -5.41 50.63 -21.41
N GLU A 853 -4.84 50.95 -20.24
CA GLU A 853 -5.15 50.23 -18.99
C GLU A 853 -6.60 50.41 -18.49
N GLU A 854 -7.34 51.40 -19.01
CA GLU A 854 -8.69 51.77 -18.54
C GLU A 854 -9.84 51.32 -19.45
N TYR A 855 -9.56 50.57 -20.53
CA TYR A 855 -10.57 50.19 -21.52
C TYR A 855 -11.64 49.22 -20.99
N GLN A 856 -12.89 49.44 -21.40
CA GLN A 856 -13.97 48.47 -21.27
C GLN A 856 -14.49 48.01 -22.65
N PRO A 857 -14.90 46.74 -22.78
CA PRO A 857 -15.48 46.22 -24.01
C PRO A 857 -16.69 47.04 -24.47
N GLY A 858 -16.65 47.53 -25.72
CA GLY A 858 -17.68 48.43 -26.27
C GLY A 858 -17.33 49.92 -26.22
N ASP A 859 -16.20 50.29 -25.60
CA ASP A 859 -15.66 51.65 -25.74
C ASP A 859 -15.22 51.89 -27.20
N ASP A 860 -15.60 53.03 -27.76
CA ASP A 860 -15.12 53.48 -29.06
C ASP A 860 -13.59 53.66 -29.04
N ILE A 861 -12.94 53.52 -30.20
CA ILE A 861 -11.51 53.88 -30.35
C ILE A 861 -11.33 55.33 -29.90
N ASN A 862 -10.71 55.51 -28.74
CA ASN A 862 -10.47 56.82 -28.18
C ASN A 862 -9.33 57.53 -28.93
N PHE A 863 -9.71 58.32 -29.93
CA PHE A 863 -8.79 59.11 -30.74
C PHE A 863 -7.92 60.07 -29.91
N ASN A 864 -8.36 60.44 -28.69
CA ASN A 864 -7.57 61.29 -27.79
C ASN A 864 -6.28 60.60 -27.34
N ARG A 865 -6.20 59.26 -27.41
CA ARG A 865 -4.99 58.52 -27.04
C ARG A 865 -3.88 58.60 -28.08
N LEU A 866 -4.17 58.98 -29.32
CA LEU A 866 -3.13 59.09 -30.36
C LEU A 866 -2.03 60.10 -30.01
N THR A 867 -2.37 61.13 -29.23
CA THR A 867 -1.39 62.14 -28.80
C THR A 867 -0.51 61.70 -27.64
N THR A 868 -0.87 60.62 -26.92
CA THR A 868 -0.11 60.11 -25.78
C THR A 868 0.82 58.94 -26.14
N LEU A 869 0.67 58.35 -27.33
CA LEU A 869 1.45 57.20 -27.80
C LEU A 869 2.95 57.49 -27.89
N THR A 870 3.80 56.52 -27.51
CA THR A 870 5.24 56.55 -27.80
C THR A 870 5.53 56.11 -29.24
N ASP A 871 6.73 56.38 -29.75
CA ASP A 871 7.13 55.90 -31.09
C ASP A 871 7.12 54.37 -31.21
N ASN A 872 7.39 53.67 -30.11
CA ASN A 872 7.29 52.22 -30.07
C ASN A 872 5.83 51.77 -30.15
N ASP A 873 4.93 52.46 -29.44
CA ASP A 873 3.49 52.19 -29.48
C ASP A 873 2.92 52.40 -30.88
N ILE A 874 3.32 53.48 -31.57
CA ILE A 874 2.95 53.74 -32.96
C ILE A 874 3.45 52.62 -33.88
N THR A 875 4.63 52.06 -33.60
CA THR A 875 5.16 50.93 -34.37
C THR A 875 4.34 49.66 -34.15
N ILE A 876 4.04 49.32 -32.90
CA ILE A 876 3.19 48.16 -32.55
C ILE A 876 1.80 48.29 -33.16
N LEU A 877 1.22 49.49 -33.10
CA LEU A 877 -0.08 49.84 -33.64
C LEU A 877 -0.18 49.58 -35.15
N LEU A 878 0.78 50.13 -35.90
CA LEU A 878 0.75 50.14 -37.36
C LEU A 878 1.26 48.83 -37.98
N ASP A 879 1.88 47.96 -37.18
CA ASP A 879 2.29 46.61 -37.58
C ASP A 879 1.10 45.68 -37.87
N SER A 880 -0.07 45.95 -37.27
CA SER A 880 -1.35 45.28 -37.56
C SER A 880 -2.04 45.90 -38.77
N LEU A 881 -2.31 45.07 -39.78
CA LEU A 881 -3.09 45.48 -40.95
C LEU A 881 -4.51 45.89 -40.57
N ILE A 882 -5.14 45.16 -39.65
CA ILE A 882 -6.52 45.41 -39.24
C ILE A 882 -6.63 46.75 -38.52
N ILE A 883 -5.70 47.06 -37.60
CA ILE A 883 -5.71 48.34 -36.88
C ILE A 883 -5.38 49.50 -37.81
N ASN A 884 -4.40 49.34 -38.69
CA ASN A 884 -4.04 50.36 -39.68
C ASN A 884 -5.26 50.69 -40.57
N ASP A 885 -5.93 49.66 -41.10
CA ASP A 885 -7.15 49.81 -41.90
C ASP A 885 -8.27 50.50 -41.10
N SER A 886 -8.44 50.13 -39.82
CA SER A 886 -9.48 50.65 -38.93
C SER A 886 -9.27 52.12 -38.57
N LEU A 887 -8.06 52.50 -38.14
CA LEU A 887 -7.72 53.89 -37.78
C LEU A 887 -7.82 54.82 -38.97
N ARG A 888 -7.35 54.36 -40.12
CA ARG A 888 -7.46 55.09 -41.37
C ARG A 888 -8.91 55.31 -41.76
N GLN A 889 -9.75 54.27 -41.74
CA GLN A 889 -11.18 54.41 -42.03
C GLN A 889 -11.83 55.41 -41.07
N LYS A 890 -11.57 55.28 -39.76
CA LYS A 890 -12.11 56.17 -38.75
C LYS A 890 -11.62 57.61 -38.93
N LEU A 891 -10.35 57.85 -39.26
CA LEU A 891 -9.82 59.19 -39.55
C LEU A 891 -10.51 59.84 -40.75
N VAL A 892 -10.72 59.08 -41.83
CA VAL A 892 -11.44 59.55 -43.02
C VAL A 892 -12.89 59.86 -42.67
N ASP A 893 -13.54 59.02 -41.86
CA ASP A 893 -14.91 59.24 -41.42
C ASP A 893 -15.04 60.49 -40.53
N LEU A 894 -14.12 60.68 -39.57
CA LEU A 894 -14.09 61.83 -38.66
C LEU A 894 -13.78 63.16 -39.40
N SER A 895 -12.99 63.12 -40.48
CA SER A 895 -12.63 64.31 -41.29
C SER A 895 -13.60 64.58 -42.44
N SER A 896 -14.56 63.68 -42.70
CA SER A 896 -15.57 63.84 -43.73
C SER A 896 -16.64 64.89 -43.34
N PRO A 897 -17.40 65.44 -44.31
CA PRO A 897 -18.43 66.44 -44.02
C PRO A 897 -19.46 65.98 -42.97
N GLY A 898 -19.59 66.74 -41.88
CA GLY A 898 -20.41 66.43 -40.71
C GLY A 898 -19.73 65.60 -39.62
N GLY A 899 -18.46 65.21 -39.81
CA GLY A 899 -17.62 64.54 -38.81
C GLY A 899 -16.97 65.52 -37.82
N GLU A 900 -16.56 64.99 -36.67
CA GLU A 900 -16.03 65.77 -35.54
C GLU A 900 -14.74 66.52 -35.87
N LEU A 901 -13.95 66.02 -36.82
CA LEU A 901 -12.66 66.60 -37.24
C LEU A 901 -12.74 67.33 -38.59
N GLU A 902 -13.93 67.54 -39.19
CA GLU A 902 -14.08 68.18 -40.51
C GLU A 902 -13.34 69.53 -40.60
N ASP A 903 -13.47 70.35 -39.57
CA ASP A 903 -12.86 71.69 -39.50
C ASP A 903 -11.38 71.65 -39.09
N LEU A 904 -10.93 70.53 -38.50
CA LEU A 904 -9.58 70.35 -37.97
C LEU A 904 -8.64 69.72 -38.99
N LEU A 905 -9.07 68.62 -39.61
CA LEU A 905 -8.25 67.77 -40.46
C LEU A 905 -8.69 67.78 -41.90
N ILE A 906 -7.74 68.09 -42.78
CA ILE A 906 -7.94 68.04 -44.22
C ILE A 906 -7.26 66.80 -44.79
N VAL A 907 -8.07 65.81 -45.14
CA VAL A 907 -7.62 64.57 -45.79
C VAL A 907 -7.95 64.63 -47.27
N GLN A 908 -6.93 64.77 -48.12
CA GLN A 908 -7.10 64.94 -49.58
C GLN A 908 -6.91 63.64 -50.38
N PHE A 909 -6.68 62.51 -49.72
CA PHE A 909 -6.47 61.23 -50.39
C PHE A 909 -7.48 60.18 -49.93
N ASP A 910 -7.85 59.30 -50.85
CA ASP A 910 -8.86 58.27 -50.63
C ASP A 910 -8.44 57.30 -49.53
N VAL A 911 -9.41 56.61 -48.92
CA VAL A 911 -9.15 55.62 -47.88
C VAL A 911 -8.23 54.50 -48.38
N ASP A 912 -8.27 54.13 -49.66
CA ASP A 912 -7.41 53.08 -50.22
C ASP A 912 -6.04 53.58 -50.72
N ASP A 913 -5.67 54.83 -50.47
CA ASP A 913 -4.39 55.38 -50.96
C ASP A 913 -3.18 54.69 -50.31
N PRO A 914 -2.21 54.17 -51.09
CA PRO A 914 -1.03 53.50 -50.55
C PRO A 914 -0.19 54.36 -49.59
N ARG A 915 -0.28 55.69 -49.69
CA ARG A 915 0.48 56.63 -48.84
C ARG A 915 0.11 56.51 -47.37
N TRP A 916 -1.05 55.95 -47.02
CA TRP A 916 -1.41 55.69 -45.63
C TRP A 916 -0.42 54.74 -44.92
N TYR A 917 0.12 53.77 -45.65
CA TYR A 917 0.92 52.67 -45.09
C TYR A 917 2.42 52.99 -45.09
N ASP A 918 3.12 52.44 -44.08
CA ASP A 918 4.58 52.43 -44.08
C ASP A 918 5.12 51.57 -45.23
N SER A 919 6.18 52.07 -45.87
CA SER A 919 6.92 51.38 -46.92
C SER A 919 8.43 51.41 -46.61
N GLU A 920 9.30 51.66 -47.59
CA GLU A 920 10.69 52.04 -47.31
C GLU A 920 10.79 53.41 -46.61
N GLU A 921 9.71 54.20 -46.69
CA GLU A 921 9.53 55.47 -45.99
C GLU A 921 8.30 55.41 -45.08
N GLU A 922 8.26 56.29 -44.07
CA GLU A 922 7.12 56.43 -43.16
C GLU A 922 5.84 56.80 -43.91
N GLY A 923 4.76 56.06 -43.65
CA GLY A 923 3.43 56.30 -44.15
C GLY A 923 2.82 57.56 -43.53
N GLU A 924 1.79 58.07 -44.19
CA GLU A 924 1.12 59.29 -43.79
C GLU A 924 0.36 59.13 -42.46
N LEU A 925 -0.15 57.92 -42.14
CA LEU A 925 -0.76 57.67 -40.84
C LEU A 925 0.24 57.85 -39.69
N ARG A 926 1.47 57.34 -39.84
CA ARG A 926 2.55 57.49 -38.85
C ARG A 926 2.96 58.95 -38.69
N LYS A 927 3.18 59.65 -39.80
CA LYS A 927 3.51 61.08 -39.83
C LYS A 927 2.43 61.91 -39.17
N LEU A 928 1.16 61.60 -39.45
CA LEU A 928 0.01 62.28 -38.89
C LEU A 928 -0.07 62.09 -37.37
N ILE A 929 0.01 60.85 -36.86
CA ILE A 929 -0.04 60.58 -35.41
C ILE A 929 1.06 61.34 -34.67
N ARG A 930 2.28 61.37 -35.20
CA ARG A 930 3.39 62.15 -34.62
C ARG A 930 3.13 63.64 -34.62
N SER A 931 2.57 64.16 -35.71
CA SER A 931 2.23 65.58 -35.85
C SER A 931 1.12 65.97 -34.87
N PHE A 932 0.10 65.11 -34.74
CA PHE A 932 -0.99 65.25 -33.77
C PHE A 932 -0.46 65.34 -32.33
N LYS A 933 0.42 64.41 -31.96
CA LYS A 933 1.05 64.39 -30.63
C LYS A 933 1.76 65.71 -30.30
N LEU A 934 2.51 66.26 -31.25
CA LEU A 934 3.24 67.51 -31.03
C LEU A 934 2.32 68.72 -30.92
N ILE A 935 1.26 68.78 -31.73
CA ILE A 935 0.38 69.95 -31.82
C ILE A 935 -0.59 70.04 -30.65
N PHE A 936 -1.26 68.93 -30.33
CA PHE A 936 -2.37 68.96 -29.37
C PHE A 936 -1.96 68.48 -27.98
N GLY A 937 -0.86 67.74 -27.86
CA GLY A 937 -0.37 67.23 -26.57
C GLY A 937 -1.41 66.38 -25.83
N GLU A 938 -1.30 66.32 -24.51
CA GLU A 938 -2.17 65.50 -23.65
C GLU A 938 -3.59 66.10 -23.48
N ASP A 939 -3.81 67.36 -23.83
CA ASP A 939 -5.08 68.09 -23.65
C ASP A 939 -6.03 67.99 -24.87
N PHE A 940 -5.72 67.12 -25.83
CA PHE A 940 -6.54 66.94 -27.03
C PHE A 940 -7.90 66.29 -26.73
N ASP A 941 -8.98 66.91 -27.21
CA ASP A 941 -10.32 66.33 -27.22
C ASP A 941 -10.91 66.34 -28.64
N VAL A 942 -11.08 65.15 -29.22
CA VAL A 942 -11.67 64.90 -30.53
C VAL A 942 -13.07 65.48 -30.67
N ASN A 943 -13.82 65.61 -29.56
CA ASN A 943 -15.18 66.16 -29.58
C ASN A 943 -15.21 67.68 -29.57
N ASN A 944 -14.09 68.32 -29.22
CA ASN A 944 -13.93 69.77 -29.26
C ASN A 944 -12.52 70.11 -29.77
N PRO A 945 -12.23 69.77 -31.03
CA PRO A 945 -10.89 69.92 -31.57
C PRO A 945 -10.55 71.40 -31.74
N ASP A 946 -9.45 71.85 -31.13
CA ASP A 946 -8.96 73.23 -31.27
C ASP A 946 -7.50 73.23 -31.78
N LEU A 947 -7.30 73.72 -33.01
CA LEU A 947 -5.97 73.93 -33.59
C LEU A 947 -5.53 75.36 -33.31
N ASN A 948 -4.94 75.57 -32.14
CA ASN A 948 -4.41 76.86 -31.75
C ASN A 948 -3.03 77.10 -32.39
N ILE A 949 -2.96 78.03 -33.34
CA ILE A 949 -1.71 78.40 -34.04
C ILE A 949 -0.64 78.92 -33.06
N ASN A 950 -1.03 79.51 -31.93
CA ASN A 950 -0.06 79.96 -30.91
C ASN A 950 0.81 78.82 -30.39
N ASN A 951 0.26 77.60 -30.25
CA ASN A 951 1.02 76.45 -29.78
C ASN A 951 2.16 76.13 -30.75
N ILE A 952 1.91 76.24 -32.05
CA ILE A 952 2.86 75.96 -33.13
C ILE A 952 4.01 76.96 -33.13
N LEU A 953 3.71 78.23 -32.82
CA LEU A 953 4.74 79.26 -32.72
C LEU A 953 5.70 79.07 -31.55
N THR A 954 5.34 78.28 -30.53
CA THR A 954 6.24 78.02 -29.40
C THR A 954 7.16 76.80 -29.62
N MET A 955 7.04 76.11 -30.76
CA MET A 955 7.74 74.84 -31.01
C MET A 955 9.18 75.01 -31.50
N SER A 956 9.99 73.97 -31.30
CA SER A 956 11.34 73.92 -31.85
C SER A 956 11.34 73.64 -33.35
N ASP A 957 12.42 74.02 -34.04
CA ASP A 957 12.66 73.68 -35.45
C ASP A 957 12.52 72.18 -35.74
N THR A 958 12.92 71.33 -34.78
CA THR A 958 12.86 69.88 -34.94
C THR A 958 11.42 69.38 -34.88
N ASP A 959 10.60 69.95 -34.00
CA ASP A 959 9.17 69.57 -33.88
C ASP A 959 8.38 70.08 -35.09
N LEU A 960 8.67 71.29 -35.57
CA LEU A 960 8.11 71.82 -36.81
C LEU A 960 8.46 70.92 -38.01
N ASP A 961 9.69 70.42 -38.10
CA ASP A 961 10.08 69.47 -39.15
C ASP A 961 9.36 68.13 -39.07
N VAL A 962 8.93 67.69 -37.89
CA VAL A 962 8.11 66.49 -37.73
C VAL A 962 6.68 66.75 -38.20
N ILE A 963 6.09 67.88 -37.79
CA ILE A 963 4.73 68.29 -38.17
C ILE A 963 4.58 68.42 -39.68
N LEU A 964 5.52 69.13 -40.31
CA LEU A 964 5.47 69.46 -41.74
C LEU A 964 5.79 68.28 -42.66
N LYS A 965 6.26 67.14 -42.10
CA LYS A 965 6.37 65.88 -42.86
C LYS A 965 5.01 65.24 -43.11
N SER A 966 4.00 65.49 -42.28
CA SER A 966 2.64 65.05 -42.54
C SER A 966 2.00 65.95 -43.57
N GLN A 967 1.57 65.36 -44.68
CA GLN A 967 0.80 66.07 -45.68
C GLN A 967 -0.57 66.50 -45.13
N ILE A 968 -1.27 65.62 -44.40
CA ILE A 968 -2.57 65.95 -43.79
C ILE A 968 -2.43 67.12 -42.82
N MET A 969 -1.43 67.10 -41.94
CA MET A 969 -1.26 68.18 -40.98
C MET A 969 -0.87 69.50 -41.67
N SER A 970 0.00 69.44 -42.68
CA SER A 970 0.35 70.62 -43.48
C SER A 970 -0.89 71.22 -44.16
N ASP A 971 -1.73 70.39 -44.78
CA ASP A 971 -3.00 70.81 -45.38
C ASP A 971 -3.96 71.39 -44.34
N SER A 972 -3.99 70.81 -43.14
CA SER A 972 -4.82 71.28 -42.04
C SER A 972 -4.41 72.66 -41.55
N LEU A 973 -3.09 72.90 -41.42
CA LEU A 973 -2.55 74.21 -41.04
C LEU A 973 -2.78 75.28 -42.11
N ILE A 974 -2.56 74.94 -43.38
CA ILE A 974 -2.88 75.83 -44.50
C ILE A 974 -4.38 76.16 -44.47
N ASN A 975 -5.24 75.18 -44.26
CA ASN A 975 -6.68 75.41 -44.14
C ASN A 975 -7.01 76.40 -43.03
N GLN A 976 -6.41 76.23 -41.85
CA GLN A 976 -6.63 77.09 -40.70
C GLN A 976 -6.12 78.52 -40.95
N ILE A 977 -4.94 78.70 -41.55
CA ILE A 977 -4.40 80.01 -41.92
C ILE A 977 -5.37 80.73 -42.87
N TYR A 978 -5.89 80.05 -43.89
CA TYR A 978 -6.88 80.62 -44.80
C TYR A 978 -8.21 80.92 -44.11
N LYS A 979 -8.66 80.07 -43.18
CA LYS A 979 -9.90 80.28 -42.42
C LYS A 979 -9.78 81.50 -41.51
N LEU A 980 -8.66 81.65 -40.80
CA LEU A 980 -8.38 82.78 -39.93
C LEU A 980 -8.15 84.10 -40.68
N SER A 981 -7.62 84.05 -41.91
CA SER A 981 -7.37 85.24 -42.73
C SER A 981 -8.56 85.65 -43.62
N ALA A 982 -9.66 84.89 -43.61
CA ALA A 982 -10.87 85.20 -44.40
C ALA A 982 -11.67 86.38 -43.79
N GLU A 983 -12.63 86.95 -44.52
CA GLU A 983 -13.42 88.14 -44.10
C GLU A 983 -14.08 88.04 -42.70
N GLU A 984 -14.38 86.82 -42.23
CA GLU A 984 -14.98 86.55 -40.91
C GLU A 984 -13.98 85.93 -39.91
N GLY A 985 -12.71 85.78 -40.29
CA GLY A 985 -11.65 85.19 -39.47
C GLY A 985 -10.96 86.20 -38.56
N GLU A 986 -10.32 85.70 -37.50
CA GLU A 986 -9.71 86.54 -36.45
C GLU A 986 -8.45 87.29 -36.90
N LEU A 987 -7.83 86.85 -38.00
CA LEU A 987 -6.65 87.48 -38.60
C LEU A 987 -6.98 88.26 -39.88
N TYR A 988 -8.26 88.53 -40.14
CA TYR A 988 -8.68 89.34 -41.28
C TYR A 988 -8.03 90.73 -41.22
N GLU A 989 -7.40 91.16 -42.32
CA GLU A 989 -6.60 92.39 -42.44
C GLU A 989 -5.34 92.45 -41.54
N ILE A 990 -5.14 91.48 -40.64
CA ILE A 990 -3.95 91.35 -39.78
C ILE A 990 -2.88 90.48 -40.44
N LEU A 991 -3.27 89.34 -41.02
CA LEU A 991 -2.39 88.45 -41.77
C LEU A 991 -2.84 88.43 -43.23
N ILE A 992 -1.96 88.85 -44.14
CA ILE A 992 -2.30 89.00 -45.56
C ILE A 992 -1.69 87.88 -46.38
N ILE A 993 -2.56 87.02 -46.89
CA ILE A 993 -2.17 85.99 -47.86
C ILE A 993 -2.03 86.64 -49.25
N PRO A 994 -0.84 86.55 -49.89
CA PRO A 994 -0.65 87.12 -51.21
C PRO A 994 -1.61 86.51 -52.23
N SER A 995 -2.25 87.35 -53.06
CA SER A 995 -3.25 86.88 -54.04
C SER A 995 -2.76 85.84 -55.06
N HIS A 996 -1.44 85.71 -55.24
CA HIS A 996 -0.83 84.70 -56.12
C HIS A 996 -0.61 83.36 -55.42
N LEU A 997 -0.46 83.36 -54.10
CA LEU A 997 -0.28 82.17 -53.29
C LEU A 997 -1.64 81.50 -53.13
N LYS A 998 -1.84 80.36 -53.78
CA LYS A 998 -3.11 79.62 -53.72
C LYS A 998 -3.12 78.64 -52.58
N LYS A 999 -4.31 78.29 -52.10
CA LYS A 999 -4.48 77.27 -51.05
C LYS A 999 -3.99 75.93 -51.58
N TYR A 1000 -3.12 75.26 -50.83
CA TYR A 1000 -2.49 73.97 -51.17
C TYR A 1000 -1.58 73.99 -52.40
N ASP A 1001 -1.03 75.15 -52.77
CA ASP A 1001 -0.01 75.24 -53.82
C ASP A 1001 1.32 74.63 -53.35
N ASP A 1002 2.14 74.14 -54.29
CA ASP A 1002 3.45 73.50 -54.00
C ASP A 1002 4.38 74.44 -53.20
N GLU A 1003 4.21 75.76 -53.39
CA GLU A 1003 4.94 76.81 -52.67
C GLU A 1003 4.74 76.77 -51.15
N TRP A 1004 3.64 76.19 -50.64
CA TRP A 1004 3.40 76.04 -49.21
C TRP A 1004 4.29 74.99 -48.54
N TYR A 1005 4.68 73.95 -49.28
CA TYR A 1005 5.21 72.72 -48.70
C TYR A 1005 6.73 72.63 -48.77
N GLY A 1006 7.29 71.79 -47.91
CA GLY A 1006 8.71 71.44 -47.90
C GLY A 1006 9.57 72.24 -46.91
N PRO A 1007 10.87 71.89 -46.80
CA PRO A 1007 11.76 72.40 -45.75
C PRO A 1007 12.11 73.89 -45.92
N THR A 1008 11.79 74.49 -47.07
CA THR A 1008 11.90 75.92 -47.37
C THR A 1008 10.57 76.47 -47.90
N GLY A 1009 9.46 75.74 -47.70
CA GLY A 1009 8.14 76.15 -48.16
C GLY A 1009 7.56 77.28 -47.32
N GLU A 1010 6.55 77.94 -47.88
CA GLU A 1010 5.92 79.12 -47.27
C GLU A 1010 5.34 78.81 -45.89
N LEU A 1011 4.79 77.61 -45.65
CA LEU A 1011 4.24 77.27 -44.33
C LEU A 1011 5.32 77.32 -43.23
N LYS A 1012 6.51 76.76 -43.51
CA LYS A 1012 7.62 76.77 -42.57
C LYS A 1012 8.21 78.17 -42.41
N ALA A 1013 8.35 78.89 -43.51
CA ALA A 1013 8.86 80.27 -43.51
C ALA A 1013 7.94 81.19 -42.71
N LEU A 1014 6.62 81.08 -42.91
CA LEU A 1014 5.57 81.81 -42.20
C LEU A 1014 5.63 81.54 -40.70
N VAL A 1015 5.62 80.26 -40.28
CA VAL A 1015 5.71 79.92 -38.86
C VAL A 1015 6.98 80.50 -38.26
N LYS A 1016 8.15 80.26 -38.85
CA LYS A 1016 9.43 80.77 -38.33
C LYS A 1016 9.48 82.29 -38.21
N GLY A 1017 9.00 83.01 -39.21
CA GLY A 1017 8.93 84.46 -39.13
C GLY A 1017 7.91 84.93 -38.08
N MET A 1018 6.81 84.22 -37.88
CA MET A 1018 5.84 84.52 -36.82
C MET A 1018 6.43 84.28 -35.43
N GLN A 1019 7.28 83.27 -35.22
CA GLN A 1019 7.99 83.06 -33.94
C GLN A 1019 8.90 84.25 -33.56
N ILE A 1020 9.32 85.03 -34.56
CA ILE A 1020 10.18 86.19 -34.36
C ILE A 1020 9.33 87.46 -34.13
N ILE A 1021 8.26 87.64 -34.91
CA ILE A 1021 7.39 88.83 -34.82
C ILE A 1021 6.53 88.79 -33.56
N VAL A 1022 6.03 87.61 -33.17
CA VAL A 1022 5.23 87.44 -31.96
C VAL A 1022 6.16 87.36 -30.75
N PRO A 1023 6.06 88.27 -29.76
CA PRO A 1023 6.96 88.26 -28.59
C PRO A 1023 6.82 86.99 -27.75
N GLU A 1024 7.79 86.68 -26.88
CA GLU A 1024 7.71 85.52 -25.97
C GLU A 1024 6.43 85.59 -25.10
N ASN A 1025 5.52 84.62 -25.29
CA ASN A 1025 4.15 84.55 -24.72
C ASN A 1025 3.13 85.54 -25.32
N GLY A 1026 3.40 86.09 -26.49
CA GLY A 1026 2.46 86.87 -27.29
C GLY A 1026 1.36 86.00 -27.92
N ASP A 1027 0.26 86.64 -28.26
CA ASP A 1027 -0.90 86.02 -28.89
C ASP A 1027 -1.02 86.52 -30.35
N VAL A 1028 -1.00 85.60 -31.31
CA VAL A 1028 -1.10 85.87 -32.75
C VAL A 1028 -2.36 86.65 -33.09
N TYR A 1029 -3.45 86.45 -32.35
CA TYR A 1029 -4.72 87.15 -32.60
C TYR A 1029 -4.68 88.63 -32.19
N ASN A 1030 -3.65 89.04 -31.43
CA ASN A 1030 -3.38 90.43 -31.04
C ASN A 1030 -2.00 90.88 -31.56
N LEU A 1031 -1.66 90.48 -32.79
CA LEU A 1031 -0.39 90.81 -33.41
C LEU A 1031 -0.20 92.34 -33.53
N ASP A 1032 0.78 92.86 -32.80
CA ASP A 1032 1.30 94.22 -32.98
C ASP A 1032 2.73 94.10 -33.50
N ILE A 1033 2.96 94.57 -34.73
CA ILE A 1033 4.22 94.37 -35.43
C ILE A 1033 5.21 95.46 -35.00
N ASP A 1034 6.08 95.14 -34.04
CA ASP A 1034 7.22 95.98 -33.68
C ASP A 1034 8.30 95.88 -34.78
N LEU A 1035 8.42 96.96 -35.58
CA LEU A 1035 9.39 97.03 -36.67
C LEU A 1035 10.85 96.93 -36.17
N LYS A 1036 11.12 97.17 -34.89
CA LYS A 1036 12.46 96.98 -34.30
C LYS A 1036 12.99 95.58 -34.44
N VAL A 1037 12.09 94.59 -34.41
CA VAL A 1037 12.43 93.16 -34.57
C VAL A 1037 13.15 92.92 -35.90
N LEU A 1038 12.86 93.74 -36.92
CA LEU A 1038 13.46 93.66 -38.26
C LEU A 1038 14.87 94.27 -38.33
N TYR A 1039 15.33 95.01 -37.33
CA TYR A 1039 16.66 95.66 -37.39
C TYR A 1039 17.80 94.65 -37.30
N ASP A 1040 17.57 93.50 -36.64
CA ASP A 1040 18.47 92.36 -36.68
C ASP A 1040 18.43 91.67 -38.05
N GLU A 1041 19.61 91.45 -38.66
CA GLU A 1041 19.72 90.90 -40.02
C GLU A 1041 19.26 89.44 -40.11
N GLU A 1042 19.43 88.64 -39.07
CA GLU A 1042 19.01 87.24 -39.05
C GLU A 1042 17.48 87.14 -38.95
N ASN A 1043 16.88 88.01 -38.12
CA ASN A 1043 15.43 88.17 -38.05
C ASN A 1043 14.84 88.66 -39.38
N LEU A 1044 15.47 89.65 -40.01
CA LEU A 1044 15.03 90.19 -41.29
C LEU A 1044 15.10 89.15 -42.41
N ASP A 1045 16.17 88.36 -42.46
CA ASP A 1045 16.32 87.25 -43.42
C ASP A 1045 15.24 86.19 -43.23
N THR A 1046 14.96 85.83 -41.97
CA THR A 1046 13.95 84.82 -41.65
C THR A 1046 12.53 85.31 -41.96
N ILE A 1047 12.18 86.53 -41.56
CA ILE A 1047 10.85 87.11 -41.82
C ILE A 1047 10.63 87.36 -43.32
N SER A 1048 11.64 87.89 -44.01
CA SER A 1048 11.54 88.17 -45.46
C SER A 1048 11.50 86.90 -46.32
N SER A 1049 11.81 85.73 -45.74
CA SER A 1049 11.67 84.44 -46.42
C SER A 1049 10.22 83.96 -46.54
N SER A 1050 9.30 84.52 -45.75
CA SER A 1050 7.86 84.28 -45.85
C SER A 1050 7.20 85.33 -46.73
N MET A 1051 6.57 84.87 -47.81
CA MET A 1051 5.74 85.69 -48.69
C MET A 1051 4.54 86.28 -47.94
N VAL A 1052 3.92 85.51 -47.05
CA VAL A 1052 2.76 85.93 -46.25
C VAL A 1052 3.15 87.01 -45.26
N LEU A 1053 4.26 86.85 -44.52
CA LEU A 1053 4.70 87.90 -43.57
C LEU A 1053 5.20 89.14 -44.26
N LEU A 1054 5.92 88.99 -45.37
CA LEU A 1054 6.38 90.14 -46.15
C LEU A 1054 5.19 90.96 -46.66
N GLU A 1055 4.17 90.29 -47.22
CA GLU A 1055 2.93 90.94 -47.66
C GLU A 1055 2.15 91.56 -46.48
N THR A 1056 2.14 90.88 -45.34
CA THR A 1056 1.52 91.38 -44.10
C THR A 1056 2.20 92.65 -43.59
N ILE A 1057 3.53 92.69 -43.55
CA ILE A 1057 4.27 93.89 -43.11
C ILE A 1057 4.12 95.03 -44.11
N TYR A 1058 4.11 94.74 -45.42
CA TYR A 1058 3.78 95.74 -46.43
C TYR A 1058 2.41 96.33 -46.19
N HIS A 1059 1.40 95.49 -45.95
CA HIS A 1059 0.07 95.96 -45.65
C HIS A 1059 0.02 96.79 -44.36
N HIS A 1060 0.70 96.36 -43.30
CA HIS A 1060 0.76 97.09 -42.02
C HIS A 1060 1.38 98.49 -42.18
N ILE A 1061 2.51 98.61 -42.89
CA ILE A 1061 3.15 99.90 -43.19
C ILE A 1061 2.25 100.75 -44.11
N GLU A 1062 1.58 100.14 -45.09
CA GLU A 1062 0.70 100.85 -46.05
C GLU A 1062 -0.62 101.30 -45.44
N THR A 1063 -1.07 100.71 -44.33
CA THR A 1063 -2.37 100.98 -43.69
C THR A 1063 -2.27 101.75 -42.37
N SER A 1064 -1.09 101.80 -41.73
CA SER A 1064 -0.87 102.63 -40.54
C SER A 1064 -1.14 104.11 -40.84
N ASP A 1065 -2.07 104.71 -40.09
CA ASP A 1065 -2.42 106.14 -40.22
C ASP A 1065 -1.22 107.05 -39.95
N VAL A 1066 -0.36 106.66 -38.99
CA VAL A 1066 0.87 107.41 -38.66
C VAL A 1066 1.93 107.22 -39.74
N ALA A 1067 2.12 106.01 -40.27
CA ALA A 1067 3.05 105.79 -41.36
C ALA A 1067 2.59 106.48 -42.66
N ARG A 1068 1.29 106.63 -42.91
CA ARG A 1068 0.76 107.35 -44.08
C ARG A 1068 1.00 108.86 -44.01
N ASP A 1069 0.88 109.45 -42.83
CA ASP A 1069 1.13 110.88 -42.64
C ASP A 1069 2.63 111.18 -42.63
N THR A 1070 3.43 110.27 -42.05
CA THR A 1070 4.87 110.45 -41.82
C THR A 1070 5.76 109.92 -42.94
N LEU A 1071 5.48 108.76 -43.54
CA LEU A 1071 6.30 108.13 -44.59
C LEU A 1071 5.65 108.19 -45.99
N VAL A 1072 6.48 108.27 -47.04
CA VAL A 1072 6.05 108.12 -48.44
C VAL A 1072 6.33 106.69 -48.91
N VAL A 1073 5.35 105.81 -48.71
CA VAL A 1073 5.50 104.36 -48.90
C VAL A 1073 5.25 103.86 -50.33
N THR A 1074 5.10 104.76 -51.31
CA THR A 1074 4.74 104.40 -52.71
C THR A 1074 5.73 103.47 -53.41
N ARG A 1075 6.98 103.43 -52.93
CA ARG A 1075 8.06 102.59 -53.47
C ARG A 1075 8.45 101.43 -52.56
N LEU A 1076 7.70 101.19 -51.48
CA LEU A 1076 8.00 100.18 -50.46
C LEU A 1076 8.24 98.77 -51.03
N ARG A 1077 7.48 98.41 -52.07
CA ARG A 1077 7.51 97.10 -52.73
C ARG A 1077 8.55 97.00 -53.86
N GLU A 1078 9.39 98.03 -54.07
CA GLU A 1078 10.49 97.96 -55.03
C GLU A 1078 11.59 97.00 -54.54
N GLU A 1079 12.34 96.42 -55.48
CA GLU A 1079 13.31 95.38 -55.18
C GLU A 1079 14.40 95.86 -54.20
N GLY A 1080 14.56 95.12 -53.11
CA GLY A 1080 15.47 95.43 -52.00
C GLY A 1080 15.09 96.67 -51.20
N GLU A 1081 14.00 97.36 -51.50
CA GLU A 1081 13.60 98.59 -50.82
C GLU A 1081 13.20 98.33 -49.38
N PHE A 1082 12.49 97.23 -49.11
CA PHE A 1082 12.12 96.85 -47.75
C PHE A 1082 13.34 96.75 -46.82
N ARG A 1083 14.41 96.06 -47.25
CA ARG A 1083 15.64 95.94 -46.45
C ARG A 1083 16.33 97.28 -46.25
N ARG A 1084 16.41 98.11 -47.30
CA ARG A 1084 16.98 99.46 -47.20
C ARG A 1084 16.18 100.34 -46.26
N LEU A 1085 14.85 100.25 -46.31
CA LEU A 1085 13.95 100.96 -45.42
C LEU A 1085 14.13 100.51 -43.97
N VAL A 1086 14.13 99.21 -43.69
CA VAL A 1086 14.36 98.69 -42.33
C VAL A 1086 15.70 99.20 -41.76
N LYS A 1087 16.77 99.19 -42.55
CA LYS A 1087 18.07 99.76 -42.12
C LYS A 1087 18.07 101.27 -41.93
N ALA A 1088 17.29 101.99 -42.72
CA ALA A 1088 17.10 103.41 -42.49
C ALA A 1088 16.24 103.68 -41.24
N LEU A 1089 15.22 102.86 -40.97
CA LEU A 1089 14.38 102.95 -39.77
C LEU A 1089 15.16 102.62 -38.50
N GLU A 1090 16.11 101.67 -38.53
CA GLU A 1090 17.03 101.39 -37.40
C GLU A 1090 17.73 102.65 -36.89
N VAL A 1091 18.07 103.55 -37.83
CA VAL A 1091 18.72 104.82 -37.54
C VAL A 1091 17.72 105.92 -37.18
N MET A 1092 16.58 105.99 -37.88
CA MET A 1092 15.58 107.06 -37.67
C MET A 1092 14.74 106.87 -36.40
N ILE A 1093 14.41 105.62 -36.10
CA ILE A 1093 13.50 105.19 -35.04
C ILE A 1093 14.19 104.09 -34.23
N PRO A 1094 15.25 104.41 -33.47
CA PRO A 1094 16.04 103.39 -32.75
C PRO A 1094 15.22 102.63 -31.69
N ASP A 1095 14.14 103.23 -31.21
CA ASP A 1095 13.18 102.65 -30.29
C ASP A 1095 12.12 101.77 -30.97
N GLY A 1096 11.98 101.83 -32.29
CA GLY A 1096 11.07 100.98 -33.08
C GLY A 1096 9.63 101.47 -33.19
N ASP A 1097 9.25 102.48 -32.40
CA ASP A 1097 7.87 102.96 -32.32
C ASP A 1097 7.55 103.95 -33.45
N ILE A 1098 7.16 103.41 -34.61
CA ILE A 1098 6.76 104.21 -35.77
C ILE A 1098 5.52 105.08 -35.49
N ASN A 1099 4.69 104.69 -34.52
CA ASN A 1099 3.44 105.39 -34.21
C ASN A 1099 3.66 106.67 -33.40
N ASN A 1100 4.81 106.82 -32.73
CA ASN A 1100 5.20 108.03 -32.00
C ASN A 1100 6.38 108.77 -32.64
N TYR A 1101 6.80 108.37 -33.84
CA TYR A 1101 7.92 109.00 -34.51
C TYR A 1101 7.53 110.37 -35.10
N GLU A 1102 8.13 111.43 -34.57
CA GLU A 1102 8.13 112.74 -35.22
C GLU A 1102 9.36 112.85 -36.16
N PRO A 1103 9.15 113.06 -37.47
CA PRO A 1103 10.25 113.18 -38.41
C PRO A 1103 11.13 114.36 -38.03
N ASN A 1104 12.41 114.07 -37.77
CA ASN A 1104 13.40 115.08 -37.46
C ASN A 1104 14.66 114.86 -38.31
N LEU A 1105 15.34 115.97 -38.60
CA LEU A 1105 16.48 115.96 -39.51
C LEU A 1105 17.79 115.56 -38.81
N GLN A 1106 17.76 115.36 -37.49
CA GLN A 1106 18.96 115.18 -36.68
C GLN A 1106 19.82 113.99 -37.10
N PRO A 1107 19.27 112.78 -37.35
CA PRO A 1107 20.05 111.63 -37.80
C PRO A 1107 20.76 111.83 -39.15
N PHE A 1108 20.25 112.72 -40.01
CA PHE A 1108 20.86 113.00 -41.33
C PHE A 1108 22.08 113.91 -41.22
N TYR A 1109 22.29 114.57 -40.08
CA TYR A 1109 23.49 115.38 -39.85
C TYR A 1109 24.67 114.57 -39.29
N ASP A 1110 24.50 113.26 -39.07
CA ASP A 1110 25.60 112.35 -38.81
C ASP A 1110 26.07 111.69 -40.12
N ASP A 1111 27.34 111.88 -40.48
CA ASP A 1111 27.90 111.40 -41.75
C ASP A 1111 27.98 109.86 -41.80
N ASP A 1112 28.05 109.20 -40.63
CA ASP A 1112 28.04 107.74 -40.52
C ASP A 1112 26.64 107.15 -40.80
N ASN A 1113 25.58 107.94 -40.60
CA ASN A 1113 24.18 107.54 -40.79
C ASN A 1113 23.62 107.91 -42.16
N LEU A 1114 24.16 108.95 -42.80
CA LEU A 1114 23.62 109.57 -44.01
C LEU A 1114 23.48 108.60 -45.19
N ASP A 1115 24.45 107.70 -45.39
CA ASP A 1115 24.44 106.75 -46.51
C ASP A 1115 23.42 105.63 -46.33
N THR A 1116 23.25 105.16 -45.09
CA THR A 1116 22.24 104.18 -44.72
C THR A 1116 20.83 104.76 -44.89
N LEU A 1117 20.60 105.98 -44.38
CA LEU A 1117 19.32 106.68 -44.45
C LEU A 1117 18.87 106.97 -45.89
N LEU A 1118 19.78 107.47 -46.72
CA LEU A 1118 19.47 107.84 -48.11
C LEU A 1118 19.46 106.65 -49.07
N SER A 1119 19.83 105.45 -48.60
CA SER A 1119 19.71 104.22 -49.40
C SER A 1119 18.26 103.79 -49.60
N SER A 1120 17.36 104.13 -48.67
CA SER A 1120 15.93 103.87 -48.80
C SER A 1120 15.25 104.95 -49.65
N TYR A 1121 14.59 104.51 -50.73
CA TYR A 1121 13.70 105.34 -51.52
C TYR A 1121 12.52 105.88 -50.71
N VAL A 1122 11.95 105.07 -49.81
CA VAL A 1122 10.86 105.50 -48.93
C VAL A 1122 11.32 106.62 -48.00
N VAL A 1123 12.50 106.50 -47.37
CA VAL A 1123 13.06 107.57 -46.51
C VAL A 1123 13.42 108.81 -47.31
N ASN A 1124 13.99 108.66 -48.50
CA ASN A 1124 14.31 109.77 -49.39
C ASN A 1124 13.04 110.58 -49.75
N ASP A 1125 12.00 109.90 -50.22
CA ASP A 1125 10.72 110.54 -50.57
C ASP A 1125 10.05 111.19 -49.36
N THR A 1126 10.15 110.53 -48.20
CA THR A 1126 9.64 111.02 -46.92
C THR A 1126 10.29 112.33 -46.49
N ILE A 1127 11.63 112.39 -46.50
CA ILE A 1127 12.37 113.57 -46.04
C ILE A 1127 12.25 114.72 -47.04
N ILE A 1128 12.17 114.42 -48.34
CA ILE A 1128 11.84 115.43 -49.35
C ILE A 1128 10.47 116.06 -49.04
N LYS A 1129 9.45 115.24 -48.75
CA LYS A 1129 8.13 115.73 -48.34
C LYS A 1129 8.23 116.59 -47.06
N TYR A 1130 8.91 116.11 -46.02
CA TYR A 1130 9.08 116.83 -44.76
C TYR A 1130 9.78 118.19 -44.90
N ILE A 1131 10.89 118.25 -45.66
CA ILE A 1131 11.64 119.50 -45.92
C ILE A 1131 10.76 120.51 -46.69
N LYS A 1132 9.92 120.03 -47.61
CA LYS A 1132 9.00 120.89 -48.37
C LYS A 1132 7.88 121.46 -47.49
N GLU A 1133 7.41 120.70 -46.52
CA GLU A 1133 6.29 121.06 -45.66
C GLU A 1133 6.69 122.01 -44.50
N ASN A 1134 7.91 121.92 -43.95
CA ASN A 1134 8.39 122.67 -42.77
C ASN A 1134 9.31 123.89 -43.08
N ASN A 1135 9.05 124.59 -44.18
CA ASN A 1135 9.94 125.61 -44.76
C ASN A 1135 10.33 126.76 -43.79
N ASN A 1136 11.59 126.80 -43.37
CA ASN A 1136 12.20 127.92 -42.63
C ASN A 1136 12.54 129.05 -43.62
N GLU A 1137 12.35 130.34 -43.27
CA GLU A 1137 12.40 131.51 -44.18
C GLU A 1137 13.73 131.72 -44.94
N TYR A 1138 14.73 130.86 -44.71
CA TYR A 1138 16.09 130.95 -45.21
C TYR A 1138 16.52 129.82 -46.18
N LEU A 1139 15.62 128.90 -46.58
CA LEU A 1139 15.93 127.76 -47.47
C LEU A 1139 15.15 127.78 -48.80
N VAL A 1140 15.85 127.58 -49.94
CA VAL A 1140 15.23 127.43 -51.28
C VAL A 1140 15.23 125.96 -51.68
N THR A 1141 14.08 125.30 -51.60
CA THR A 1141 13.94 123.82 -51.64
C THR A 1141 13.65 123.22 -53.03
N ASN A 1142 13.62 124.01 -54.11
CA ASN A 1142 13.16 123.57 -55.45
C ASN A 1142 14.07 122.55 -56.18
N ARG A 1143 15.27 122.24 -55.68
CA ARG A 1143 16.23 121.34 -56.35
C ARG A 1143 16.51 120.04 -55.59
N ILE A 1144 15.87 119.85 -54.45
CA ILE A 1144 16.21 118.77 -53.52
C ILE A 1144 15.76 117.37 -54.01
N GLU A 1145 14.92 117.32 -55.06
CA GLU A 1145 14.44 116.10 -55.73
C GLU A 1145 15.40 115.56 -56.81
N GLU A 1146 16.45 116.30 -57.17
CA GLU A 1146 17.46 115.82 -58.13
C GLU A 1146 18.40 114.82 -57.45
N ASP A 1147 18.79 113.76 -58.18
CA ASP A 1147 19.52 112.63 -57.62
C ASP A 1147 20.89 113.05 -57.02
N GLY A 1148 21.13 112.65 -55.78
CA GLY A 1148 22.29 113.07 -54.98
C GLY A 1148 22.23 114.49 -54.41
N GLU A 1149 21.26 115.34 -54.75
CA GLU A 1149 21.12 116.67 -54.17
C GLU A 1149 20.66 116.64 -52.71
N LEU A 1150 19.82 115.67 -52.32
CA LEU A 1150 19.46 115.50 -50.90
C LEU A 1150 20.68 115.12 -50.03
N LYS A 1151 21.58 114.26 -50.53
CA LYS A 1151 22.84 113.92 -49.86
C LYS A 1151 23.77 115.12 -49.77
N ARG A 1152 23.91 115.89 -50.86
CA ARG A 1152 24.68 117.14 -50.87
C ARG A 1152 24.10 118.18 -49.93
N PHE A 1153 22.78 118.26 -49.84
CA PHE A 1153 22.06 119.15 -48.94
C PHE A 1153 22.42 118.87 -47.47
N PHE A 1154 22.33 117.61 -47.03
CA PHE A 1154 22.70 117.26 -45.66
C PHE A 1154 24.20 117.43 -45.39
N LYS A 1155 25.09 117.02 -46.31
CA LYS A 1155 26.54 117.29 -46.16
C LYS A 1155 26.86 118.79 -46.08
N ALA A 1156 26.16 119.64 -46.83
CA ALA A 1156 26.33 121.08 -46.74
C ALA A 1156 25.84 121.63 -45.39
N MET A 1157 24.71 121.13 -44.88
CA MET A 1157 24.18 121.53 -43.58
C MET A 1157 25.07 121.08 -42.40
N GLN A 1158 25.69 119.90 -42.48
CA GLN A 1158 26.66 119.41 -41.49
C GLN A 1158 27.86 120.36 -41.33
N VAL A 1159 28.34 120.97 -42.42
CA VAL A 1159 29.42 121.97 -42.37
C VAL A 1159 28.95 123.28 -41.74
N LEU A 1160 27.69 123.66 -41.97
CA LEU A 1160 27.14 124.94 -41.54
C LEU A 1160 26.70 124.96 -40.06
N VAL A 1161 26.33 123.82 -39.47
CA VAL A 1161 25.80 123.72 -38.10
C VAL A 1161 26.81 122.99 -37.19
N LEU A 1162 27.78 123.74 -36.64
CA LEU A 1162 28.93 123.20 -35.88
C LEU A 1162 28.58 122.52 -34.54
N ASP A 1163 27.48 122.88 -33.89
CA ASP A 1163 27.05 122.34 -32.58
C ASP A 1163 25.80 121.44 -32.67
N GLY A 1164 25.35 121.11 -33.88
CA GLY A 1164 24.28 120.13 -34.09
C GLY A 1164 22.89 120.50 -33.57
N ASP A 1165 22.61 121.76 -33.22
CA ASP A 1165 21.25 122.21 -32.87
C ASP A 1165 20.77 123.28 -33.86
N VAL A 1166 19.83 122.89 -34.74
CA VAL A 1166 19.30 123.72 -35.83
C VAL A 1166 18.36 124.82 -35.31
N GLU A 1167 17.78 124.64 -34.11
CA GLU A 1167 16.84 125.62 -33.56
C GLU A 1167 17.53 126.86 -33.00
N SER A 1168 18.84 126.79 -32.74
CA SER A 1168 19.66 127.90 -32.24
C SER A 1168 20.51 128.58 -33.32
N PHE A 1169 20.30 128.25 -34.60
CA PHE A 1169 21.13 128.76 -35.69
C PHE A 1169 20.93 130.27 -35.93
N GLU A 1170 21.79 131.09 -35.34
CA GLU A 1170 22.06 132.46 -35.79
C GLU A 1170 23.28 132.46 -36.73
N PRO A 1171 23.17 133.00 -37.95
CA PRO A 1171 24.28 132.98 -38.91
C PRO A 1171 25.43 133.85 -38.42
N ASN A 1172 26.45 133.22 -37.83
CA ASN A 1172 27.73 133.85 -37.55
C ASN A 1172 28.72 133.49 -38.67
N LEU A 1173 29.26 134.51 -39.35
CA LEU A 1173 30.22 134.36 -40.47
C LEU A 1173 31.62 133.87 -40.03
N GLN A 1174 31.80 133.55 -38.75
CA GLN A 1174 33.09 133.17 -38.16
C GLN A 1174 33.73 131.88 -38.73
N PRO A 1175 32.99 130.85 -39.23
CA PRO A 1175 33.59 129.68 -39.86
C PRO A 1175 34.22 129.95 -41.24
N PHE A 1176 33.90 131.10 -41.88
CA PHE A 1176 34.46 131.46 -43.19
C PHE A 1176 35.76 132.28 -43.11
N TYR A 1177 36.27 132.56 -41.90
CA TYR A 1177 37.48 133.35 -41.67
C TYR A 1177 38.61 132.61 -40.92
N ASP A 1178 38.49 131.28 -40.77
CA ASP A 1178 39.55 130.43 -40.20
C ASP A 1178 40.29 129.70 -41.34
N ASP A 1179 41.47 130.21 -41.72
CA ASP A 1179 42.29 129.74 -42.84
C ASP A 1179 42.83 128.29 -42.67
N GLU A 1180 42.60 127.64 -41.52
CA GLU A 1180 42.99 126.23 -41.28
C GLU A 1180 41.84 125.22 -41.46
N LYS A 1181 40.66 125.64 -41.94
CA LYS A 1181 39.55 124.71 -42.30
C LYS A 1181 38.97 124.95 -43.70
N LEU A 1182 39.78 125.49 -44.61
CA LEU A 1182 39.45 125.65 -46.03
C LEU A 1182 40.33 124.74 -46.89
N ASP A 1183 40.13 123.43 -46.73
CA ASP A 1183 40.35 122.44 -47.79
C ASP A 1183 39.27 121.36 -47.59
N VAL A 1184 38.18 121.52 -48.34
CA VAL A 1184 36.93 120.71 -48.32
C VAL A 1184 37.18 119.35 -48.95
#